data_AF-A0A2R3J4S2-F1
#
_entry.id   AF-A0A2R3J4S2-F1
#
_cell.length_a   1.000
_cell.length_b   1.000
_cell.length_c   1.000
_cell.angle_alpha   90.00
_cell.angle_beta   90.00
_cell.angle_gamma   90.00
#
_symmetry.space_group_name_H-M   'P 1'
#
loop_
_entity.id
_entity.type
_entity.pdbx_description
1 polymer ?
#
loop_
_entity_poly.entity_id
_entity_poly.type
_entity_poly.pdbx_seq_one_letter_code
_entity_poly.pdbx_strand_id
1 'polypeptide(L)'
;MSDFQHAQLDWDENGQPLSRVFGDVYFSRHSGLDETRHVFLATNRLAERFAALGDGEALCIGETGFGTGLNFLCAWQLFERVAPPGARLEFVSVEKFPLAAADLRRALALWPELAPWSEPLLGQYLALHPGFQRLAFAGGRVGLTLLLGDALECLPQLDARIDAWFLDGFAPAKNPDMWSPALFAELARLSAPQATLGTFTSAGFVRRGLIGAGFAMQRVPGYGQKREMLGGTYQGPPASAGKPWYARPAPHAGRRAALVVGGGLAGCASAASLAARGWQVTLIERHPGLAREASGNPQGVLYLKLSAHGTPLSRLVLSGFGHTRRLLERLRRGHDWDACGVLQLAFDAKEAQRQAQLAAAFPADLLHGLDREQAERLAGVALPAGGLFYPEAGWVHPPALCQALATTPGITLLSGRAVRLRREGDDWCAYAGDECLARAPLAILATAADIRDFPPAAELPLKRIRGQVTRLPATAQSRALRTVVCAEGYVAPPRGDEHTLGASFDFQSEDLAPTLAEHQGNLELLREISPDLLQRLGADDLPLERLEGRAAFRCTSPDYLPLVGPLAARAAFDQAYAVLARDARQVPEQDCPWLEGLYLNSGHGSRGLISAPLSGELLAAWICGEPLPLPRAVAEACHPNRFLLRDLVRGQRG
;
A
#
# COMPACT_ATOMS: atom_id res chain seq x y z
N MET A 1 11.25 14.88 1.29
CA MET A 1 11.43 13.65 2.09
C MET A 1 12.73 13.66 2.89
N SER A 2 13.72 14.51 2.53
CA SER A 2 14.95 14.73 3.30
C SER A 2 14.73 15.15 4.76
N ASP A 3 13.63 15.84 5.04
CA ASP A 3 13.35 16.40 6.37
C ASP A 3 12.62 15.41 7.30
N PHE A 4 12.47 14.16 6.86
CA PHE A 4 11.90 13.10 7.69
C PHE A 4 12.86 12.76 8.82
N GLN A 5 12.37 12.88 10.05
CA GLN A 5 13.11 12.52 11.25
C GLN A 5 12.16 11.89 12.27
N HIS A 6 12.69 10.98 13.07
CA HIS A 6 11.97 10.46 14.23
C HIS A 6 11.82 11.52 15.32
N ALA A 7 10.84 11.33 16.19
CA ALA A 7 10.68 12.15 17.39
C ALA A 7 11.96 12.16 18.23
N GLN A 8 12.39 13.35 18.64
CA GLN A 8 13.48 13.51 19.60
C GLN A 8 12.88 13.61 21.00
N LEU A 9 13.12 12.59 21.82
CA LEU A 9 12.49 12.43 23.13
C LEU A 9 13.46 12.62 24.28
N ASP A 10 12.97 13.25 25.34
CA ASP A 10 13.49 13.13 26.70
C ASP A 10 12.50 12.33 27.54
N TRP A 11 12.99 11.63 28.57
CA TRP A 11 12.17 10.79 29.43
C TRP A 11 12.25 11.29 30.86
N ASP A 12 11.11 11.48 31.53
CA ASP A 12 11.11 11.89 32.94
C ASP A 12 11.38 10.71 33.90
N GLU A 13 11.42 11.01 35.19
CA GLU A 13 11.65 10.04 36.28
C GLU A 13 10.60 8.92 36.32
N ASN A 14 9.40 9.17 35.79
CA ASN A 14 8.31 8.20 35.69
C ASN A 14 8.28 7.48 34.34
N GLY A 15 9.29 7.70 33.49
CA GLY A 15 9.40 7.08 32.18
C GLY A 15 8.43 7.63 31.15
N GLN A 16 7.89 8.85 31.33
CA GLN A 16 6.99 9.47 30.34
C GLN A 16 7.78 10.22 29.26
N PRO A 17 7.37 10.14 27.98
CA PRO A 17 8.05 10.82 26.89
C PRO A 17 7.69 12.32 26.83
N LEU A 18 8.71 13.14 26.66
CA LEU A 18 8.62 14.57 26.37
C LEU A 18 9.23 14.85 25.02
N SER A 19 8.56 15.64 24.19
CA SER A 19 9.12 16.10 22.93
C SER A 19 10.15 17.20 23.19
N ARG A 20 11.40 16.98 22.77
CA ARG A 20 12.45 18.00 22.85
C ARG A 20 12.18 19.17 21.90
N VAL A 21 11.60 18.87 20.73
CA VAL A 21 11.30 19.87 19.69
C VAL A 21 10.21 20.84 20.15
N PHE A 22 9.16 20.33 20.81
CA PHE A 22 8.01 21.14 21.22
C PHE A 22 8.01 21.51 22.71
N GLY A 23 8.91 20.94 23.50
CA GLY A 23 8.99 21.17 24.94
C GLY A 23 7.71 20.79 25.68
N ASP A 24 7.05 19.70 25.27
CA ASP A 24 5.74 19.31 25.79
C ASP A 24 5.60 17.78 25.95
N VAL A 25 4.67 17.36 26.82
CA VAL A 25 4.39 15.94 27.07
C VAL A 25 3.46 15.37 25.99
N TYR A 26 3.59 14.08 25.67
CA TYR A 26 2.70 13.41 24.71
C TYR A 26 1.32 13.05 25.29
N PHE A 27 1.20 12.95 26.62
CA PHE A 27 -0.06 12.73 27.33
C PHE A 27 0.06 13.24 28.76
N SER A 28 -1.07 13.44 29.44
CA SER A 28 -1.09 13.93 30.83
C SER A 28 -0.34 13.02 31.79
N ARG A 29 0.41 13.66 32.70
CA ARG A 29 1.24 12.98 33.69
C ARG A 29 0.48 12.17 34.74
N HIS A 30 -0.81 12.46 34.94
CA HIS A 30 -1.61 11.91 36.05
C HIS A 30 -2.63 10.86 35.59
N SER A 31 -3.19 10.95 34.37
CA SER A 31 -4.04 9.90 33.78
C SER A 31 -4.22 10.10 32.26
N GLY A 32 -3.22 9.70 31.47
CA GLY A 32 -3.27 9.80 30.01
C GLY A 32 -4.43 8.99 29.39
N LEU A 33 -4.68 7.77 29.89
CA LEU A 33 -5.77 6.92 29.40
C LEU A 33 -7.15 7.54 29.61
N ASP A 34 -7.45 8.03 30.82
CA ASP A 34 -8.77 8.57 31.11
C ASP A 34 -9.00 9.93 30.45
N GLU A 35 -7.94 10.74 30.29
CA GLU A 35 -8.03 11.97 29.48
C GLU A 35 -8.38 11.63 28.03
N THR A 36 -7.70 10.66 27.40
CA THR A 36 -8.05 10.19 26.04
C THR A 36 -9.50 9.69 25.96
N ARG A 37 -9.93 8.88 26.94
CA ARG A 37 -11.31 8.37 27.01
C ARG A 37 -12.34 9.50 27.12
N HIS A 38 -12.07 10.52 27.92
CA HIS A 38 -12.96 11.67 28.11
C HIS A 38 -12.96 12.62 26.92
N VAL A 39 -11.78 13.08 26.50
CA VAL A 39 -11.62 14.10 25.46
C VAL A 39 -12.06 13.59 24.09
N PHE A 40 -11.61 12.39 23.72
CA PHE A 40 -11.76 11.90 22.34
C PHE A 40 -12.90 10.90 22.20
N LEU A 41 -12.97 9.86 23.05
CA LEU A 41 -13.98 8.81 22.91
C LEU A 41 -15.38 9.29 23.33
N ALA A 42 -15.51 9.87 24.53
CA ALA A 42 -16.80 10.30 25.06
C ALA A 42 -17.38 11.50 24.27
N THR A 43 -16.57 12.52 23.97
CA THR A 43 -17.00 13.69 23.18
C THR A 43 -17.52 13.31 21.80
N ASN A 44 -16.89 12.32 21.15
CA ASN A 44 -17.34 11.80 19.85
C ASN A 44 -18.43 10.72 19.96
N ARG A 45 -18.89 10.40 21.18
CA ARG A 45 -19.92 9.38 21.48
C ARG A 45 -19.60 8.01 20.87
N LEU A 46 -18.31 7.63 20.87
CA LEU A 46 -17.87 6.46 20.13
C LEU A 46 -18.46 5.15 20.66
N ALA A 47 -18.73 5.04 21.96
CA ALA A 47 -19.33 3.83 22.52
C ALA A 47 -20.72 3.55 21.92
N GLU A 48 -21.57 4.58 21.84
CA GLU A 48 -22.91 4.48 21.25
C GLU A 48 -22.83 4.25 19.75
N ARG A 49 -21.97 4.98 19.06
CA ARG A 49 -21.84 4.91 17.59
C ARG A 49 -21.27 3.57 17.14
N PHE A 50 -20.28 3.03 17.82
CA PHE A 50 -19.73 1.70 17.53
C PHE A 50 -20.74 0.58 17.78
N ALA A 51 -21.50 0.66 18.89
CA ALA A 51 -22.55 -0.32 19.19
C ALA A 51 -23.71 -0.29 18.18
N ALA A 52 -23.95 0.86 17.53
CA ALA A 52 -25.00 1.05 16.54
C ALA A 52 -24.63 0.59 15.11
N LEU A 53 -23.36 0.23 14.85
CA LEU A 53 -22.92 -0.19 13.53
C LEU A 53 -23.56 -1.53 13.12
N GLY A 54 -24.00 -1.62 11.87
CA GLY A 54 -24.47 -2.84 11.24
C GLY A 54 -23.34 -3.73 10.70
N ASP A 55 -23.73 -4.88 10.16
CA ASP A 55 -22.81 -5.79 9.48
C ASP A 55 -22.19 -5.15 8.23
N GLY A 56 -20.85 -5.18 8.14
CA GLY A 56 -20.10 -4.57 7.05
C GLY A 56 -20.07 -3.04 7.05
N GLU A 57 -20.71 -2.38 8.02
CA GLU A 57 -20.58 -0.93 8.21
C GLU A 57 -19.24 -0.59 8.87
N ALA A 58 -18.73 0.60 8.57
CA ALA A 58 -17.48 1.10 9.12
C ALA A 58 -17.67 2.50 9.69
N LEU A 59 -16.99 2.80 10.80
CA LEU A 59 -16.81 4.15 11.28
C LEU A 59 -15.35 4.57 11.07
N CYS A 60 -15.15 5.73 10.46
CA CYS A 60 -13.83 6.28 10.16
C CYS A 60 -13.46 7.41 11.13
N ILE A 61 -12.35 7.25 11.86
CA ILE A 61 -11.79 8.27 12.74
C ILE A 61 -10.60 8.93 12.06
N GLY A 62 -10.57 10.26 12.04
CA GLY A 62 -9.42 11.05 11.63
C GLY A 62 -8.71 11.64 12.84
N GLU A 63 -7.38 11.68 12.82
CA GLU A 63 -6.54 12.20 13.88
C GLU A 63 -5.42 13.08 13.33
N THR A 64 -5.07 14.12 14.08
CA THR A 64 -3.87 14.90 13.86
C THR A 64 -2.87 14.70 15.00
N GLY A 65 -1.70 14.13 14.70
CA GLY A 65 -0.67 13.76 15.67
C GLY A 65 -0.91 12.37 16.24
N PHE A 66 -0.29 11.35 15.64
CA PHE A 66 -0.38 9.97 16.14
C PHE A 66 0.36 9.78 17.46
N GLY A 67 1.52 10.43 17.61
CA GLY A 67 2.39 10.33 18.76
C GLY A 67 2.68 8.88 19.13
N THR A 68 2.23 8.48 20.32
CA THR A 68 2.43 7.12 20.86
C THR A 68 1.36 6.13 20.40
N GLY A 69 0.36 6.57 19.63
CA GLY A 69 -0.79 5.76 19.23
C GLY A 69 -1.82 5.54 20.32
N LEU A 70 -1.73 6.25 21.46
CA LEU A 70 -2.62 6.06 22.62
C LEU A 70 -4.11 6.19 22.27
N ASN A 71 -4.47 7.23 21.51
CA ASN A 71 -5.86 7.45 21.09
C ASN A 71 -6.37 6.34 20.18
N PHE A 72 -5.56 5.89 19.21
CA PHE A 72 -5.86 4.76 18.35
C PHE A 72 -6.10 3.47 19.16
N LEU A 73 -5.22 3.16 20.12
CA LEU A 73 -5.34 1.98 20.96
C LEU A 73 -6.57 2.04 21.87
N CYS A 74 -6.89 3.19 22.45
CA CYS A 74 -8.12 3.39 23.21
C CYS A 74 -9.38 3.22 22.35
N ALA A 75 -9.38 3.78 21.13
CA ALA A 75 -10.49 3.62 20.20
C ALA A 75 -10.66 2.16 19.76
N TRP A 76 -9.56 1.44 19.48
CA TRP A 76 -9.58 0.02 19.15
C TRP A 76 -10.09 -0.82 20.32
N GLN A 77 -9.58 -0.62 21.54
CA GLN A 77 -10.06 -1.31 22.74
C GLN A 77 -11.58 -1.11 22.93
N LEU A 78 -12.07 0.12 22.80
CA LEU A 78 -13.50 0.41 22.92
C LEU A 78 -14.29 -0.28 21.80
N PHE A 79 -13.82 -0.19 20.56
CA PHE A 79 -14.46 -0.79 19.40
C PHE A 79 -14.64 -2.30 19.57
N GLU A 80 -13.61 -3.04 19.95
CA GLU A 80 -13.72 -4.48 20.17
C GLU A 80 -14.69 -4.85 21.29
N ARG A 81 -14.83 -3.99 22.30
CA ARG A 81 -15.73 -4.23 23.42
C ARG A 81 -17.20 -4.08 23.06
N VAL A 82 -17.56 -3.15 22.16
CA VAL A 82 -18.96 -2.74 21.95
C VAL A 82 -19.47 -2.93 20.53
N ALA A 83 -18.60 -3.00 19.53
CA ALA A 83 -19.00 -3.08 18.13
C ALA A 83 -19.39 -4.52 17.72
N PRO A 84 -20.46 -4.71 16.94
CA PRO A 84 -20.84 -6.03 16.42
C PRO A 84 -19.73 -6.69 15.59
N PRO A 85 -19.61 -8.03 15.55
CA PRO A 85 -18.50 -8.74 14.90
C PRO A 85 -18.28 -8.39 13.42
N GLY A 86 -19.35 -8.03 12.71
CA GLY A 86 -19.31 -7.63 11.30
C GLY A 86 -18.93 -6.18 11.03
N ALA A 87 -18.95 -5.32 12.07
CA ALA A 87 -18.59 -3.92 11.95
C ALA A 87 -17.07 -3.74 11.83
N ARG A 88 -16.66 -2.57 11.32
CA ARG A 88 -15.25 -2.20 11.11
C ARG A 88 -14.91 -0.80 11.66
N LEU A 89 -13.64 -0.63 12.01
CA LEU A 89 -13.04 0.65 12.40
C LEU A 89 -11.96 1.01 11.39
N GLU A 90 -12.08 2.18 10.78
CA GLU A 90 -11.00 2.80 10.02
C GLU A 90 -10.42 3.96 10.83
N PHE A 91 -9.10 4.04 10.90
CA PHE A 91 -8.40 5.10 11.61
C PHE A 91 -7.37 5.72 10.69
N VAL A 92 -7.43 7.03 10.49
CA VAL A 92 -6.48 7.80 9.69
C VAL A 92 -5.79 8.78 10.62
N SER A 93 -4.47 8.69 10.76
CA SER A 93 -3.70 9.61 11.60
C SER A 93 -2.56 10.21 10.81
N VAL A 94 -2.29 11.50 10.99
CA VAL A 94 -1.12 12.16 10.41
C VAL A 94 -0.06 12.42 11.48
N GLU A 95 1.19 12.08 11.18
CA GLU A 95 2.31 12.21 12.10
C GLU A 95 3.56 12.72 11.36
N LYS A 96 4.11 13.82 11.84
CA LYS A 96 5.29 14.46 11.25
C LYS A 96 6.59 13.87 11.80
N PHE A 97 6.59 13.49 13.07
CA PHE A 97 7.75 12.98 13.80
C PHE A 97 7.40 11.64 14.45
N PRO A 98 7.29 10.55 13.67
CA PRO A 98 6.97 9.24 14.23
C PRO A 98 8.05 8.82 15.24
N LEU A 99 7.63 8.21 16.34
CA LEU A 99 8.58 7.63 17.30
C LEU A 99 9.38 6.50 16.63
N ALA A 100 10.63 6.32 17.04
CA ALA A 100 11.37 5.11 16.68
C ALA A 100 10.69 3.89 17.35
N ALA A 101 10.81 2.71 16.75
CA ALA A 101 10.13 1.50 17.26
C ALA A 101 10.49 1.17 18.73
N ALA A 102 11.74 1.42 19.13
CA ALA A 102 12.19 1.23 20.52
C ALA A 102 11.52 2.22 21.48
N ASP A 103 11.40 3.48 21.08
CA ASP A 103 10.74 4.53 21.87
C ASP A 103 9.24 4.30 21.98
N LEU A 104 8.60 3.89 20.88
CA LEU A 104 7.18 3.54 20.88
C LEU A 104 6.90 2.38 21.84
N ARG A 105 7.73 1.33 21.81
CA ARG A 105 7.62 0.21 22.76
C ARG A 105 7.77 0.67 24.20
N ARG A 106 8.76 1.53 24.49
CA ARG A 106 8.97 2.08 25.83
C ARG A 106 7.78 2.92 26.30
N ALA A 107 7.22 3.76 25.43
CA ALA A 107 6.06 4.59 25.76
C ALA A 107 4.81 3.75 26.04
N LEU A 108 4.57 2.70 25.24
CA LEU A 108 3.40 1.84 25.38
C LEU A 108 3.49 0.90 26.59
N ALA A 109 4.69 0.57 27.06
CA ALA A 109 4.90 -0.22 28.28
C ALA A 109 4.34 0.44 29.55
N LEU A 110 4.08 1.76 29.52
CA LEU A 110 3.41 2.49 30.61
C LEU A 110 1.94 2.10 30.78
N TRP A 111 1.34 1.44 29.78
CA TRP A 111 -0.07 1.08 29.76
C TRP A 111 -0.27 -0.44 29.57
N PRO A 112 0.02 -1.27 30.58
CA PRO A 112 -0.14 -2.73 30.48
C PRO A 112 -1.56 -3.17 30.11
N GLU A 113 -2.58 -2.37 30.48
CA GLU A 113 -3.97 -2.60 30.09
C GLU A 113 -4.14 -2.64 28.56
N LEU A 114 -3.34 -1.88 27.82
CA LEU A 114 -3.41 -1.80 26.36
C LEU A 114 -2.54 -2.85 25.64
N ALA A 115 -1.80 -3.70 26.37
CA ALA A 115 -0.90 -4.71 25.81
C ALA A 115 -1.53 -5.57 24.70
N PRO A 116 -2.79 -6.05 24.81
CA PRO A 116 -3.43 -6.84 23.76
C PRO A 116 -3.55 -6.13 22.41
N TRP A 117 -3.58 -4.79 22.40
CA TRP A 117 -3.69 -3.96 21.19
C TRP A 117 -2.35 -3.34 20.79
N SER A 118 -1.50 -2.98 21.75
CA SER A 118 -0.19 -2.40 21.47
C SER A 118 0.79 -3.42 20.89
N GLU A 119 0.77 -4.67 21.32
CA GLU A 119 1.68 -5.69 20.78
C GLU A 119 1.46 -5.97 19.29
N PRO A 120 0.21 -6.14 18.79
CA PRO A 120 -0.04 -6.18 17.35
C PRO A 120 0.43 -4.94 16.60
N LEU A 121 0.24 -3.74 17.16
CA LEU A 121 0.73 -2.50 16.57
C LEU A 121 2.26 -2.50 16.45
N LEU A 122 2.96 -2.83 17.55
CA LEU A 122 4.42 -2.94 17.59
C LEU A 122 4.95 -4.02 16.63
N GLY A 123 4.23 -5.13 16.49
CA GLY A 123 4.55 -6.20 15.54
C GLY A 123 4.42 -5.80 14.07
N GLN A 124 3.66 -4.74 13.76
CA GLN A 124 3.57 -4.17 12.41
C GLN A 124 4.28 -2.82 12.27
N TYR A 125 4.91 -2.28 13.31
CA TYR A 125 5.62 -1.00 13.28
C TYR A 125 7.02 -1.13 12.65
N LEU A 126 7.04 -1.61 11.40
CA LEU A 126 8.23 -1.93 10.60
C LEU A 126 8.05 -1.48 9.14
N ALA A 127 9.15 -1.16 8.46
CA ALA A 127 9.18 -0.58 7.12
C ALA A 127 8.21 0.61 6.97
N LEU A 128 8.26 1.53 7.94
CA LEU A 128 7.44 2.74 7.99
C LEU A 128 8.25 3.92 7.46
N HIS A 129 7.92 4.35 6.25
CA HIS A 129 8.63 5.43 5.55
C HIS A 129 7.68 6.59 5.22
N PRO A 130 8.20 7.78 4.87
CA PRO A 130 7.37 8.94 4.53
C PRO A 130 6.25 8.63 3.53
N GLY A 131 5.08 9.22 3.73
CA GLY A 131 3.88 9.00 2.93
C GLY A 131 2.85 8.10 3.60
N PHE A 132 2.05 7.41 2.80
CA PHE A 132 0.87 6.69 3.27
C PHE A 132 1.24 5.26 3.66
N GLN A 133 0.99 4.89 4.91
CA GLN A 133 1.28 3.57 5.46
C GLN A 133 -0.02 2.87 5.88
N ARG A 134 -0.40 1.81 5.16
CA ARG A 134 -1.57 0.99 5.50
C ARG A 134 -1.18 -0.19 6.39
N LEU A 135 -1.87 -0.32 7.51
CA LEU A 135 -1.80 -1.41 8.48
C LEU A 135 -3.21 -1.97 8.73
N ALA A 136 -3.29 -3.26 9.07
CA ALA A 136 -4.57 -3.93 9.32
C ALA A 136 -4.45 -4.91 10.49
N PHE A 137 -5.42 -4.88 11.38
CA PHE A 137 -5.46 -5.65 12.62
C PHE A 137 -6.80 -6.35 12.81
N ALA A 138 -6.90 -7.20 13.84
CA ALA A 138 -8.12 -7.93 14.18
C ALA A 138 -8.78 -8.62 12.97
N GLY A 139 -7.97 -9.31 12.15
CA GLY A 139 -8.44 -9.99 10.94
C GLY A 139 -8.95 -9.07 9.82
N GLY A 140 -8.64 -7.77 9.86
CA GLY A 140 -9.12 -6.77 8.89
C GLY A 140 -10.26 -5.91 9.40
N ARG A 141 -10.76 -6.17 10.61
CA ARG A 141 -11.80 -5.33 11.25
C ARG A 141 -11.31 -3.95 11.64
N VAL A 142 -10.02 -3.80 11.92
CA VAL A 142 -9.41 -2.51 12.30
C VAL A 142 -8.33 -2.14 11.31
N GLY A 143 -8.57 -1.07 10.56
CA GLY A 143 -7.62 -0.49 9.62
C GLY A 143 -6.96 0.76 10.18
N LEU A 144 -5.64 0.89 10.01
CA LEU A 144 -4.89 2.11 10.31
C LEU A 144 -4.20 2.60 9.04
N THR A 145 -4.46 3.84 8.65
CA THR A 145 -3.72 4.55 7.61
C THR A 145 -2.93 5.67 8.27
N LEU A 146 -1.63 5.44 8.46
CA LEU A 146 -0.71 6.39 9.05
C LEU A 146 -0.07 7.24 7.95
N LEU A 147 -0.30 8.54 7.99
CA LEU A 147 0.24 9.52 7.05
C LEU A 147 1.51 10.10 7.66
N LEU A 148 2.67 9.62 7.20
CA LEU A 148 3.97 10.06 7.70
C LEU A 148 4.44 11.30 6.93
N GLY A 149 4.22 12.47 7.51
CA GLY A 149 4.50 13.77 6.91
C GLY A 149 3.77 14.92 7.60
N ASP A 150 3.93 16.13 7.05
CA ASP A 150 3.24 17.32 7.55
C ASP A 150 1.72 17.25 7.28
N ALA A 151 0.90 17.63 8.26
CA ALA A 151 -0.56 17.61 8.15
C ALA A 151 -1.09 18.44 6.96
N LEU A 152 -0.49 19.60 6.70
CA LEU A 152 -0.89 20.49 5.60
C LEU A 152 -0.42 19.99 4.23
N GLU A 153 0.51 19.03 4.19
CA GLU A 153 0.90 18.35 2.96
C GLU A 153 0.10 17.07 2.74
N CYS A 154 -0.12 16.28 3.80
CA CYS A 154 -0.74 14.96 3.72
C CYS A 154 -2.27 15.02 3.57
N LEU A 155 -2.97 15.83 4.37
CA LEU A 155 -4.44 15.86 4.37
C LEU A 155 -5.05 16.30 3.03
N PRO A 156 -4.52 17.31 2.30
CA PRO A 156 -5.01 17.66 0.97
C PRO A 156 -4.94 16.50 -0.05
N GLN A 157 -4.00 15.57 0.16
CA GLN A 157 -3.83 14.39 -0.68
C GLN A 157 -4.74 13.23 -0.28
N LEU A 158 -5.36 13.27 0.90
CA LEU A 158 -6.22 12.21 1.42
C LEU A 158 -7.58 12.21 0.72
N ASP A 159 -7.99 11.02 0.31
CA ASP A 159 -9.35 10.72 -0.12
C ASP A 159 -10.00 9.81 0.92
N ALA A 160 -10.84 10.41 1.76
CA ALA A 160 -11.51 9.76 2.88
C ALA A 160 -12.80 10.52 3.22
N ARG A 161 -13.69 9.84 3.95
CA ARG A 161 -14.81 10.44 4.67
C ARG A 161 -14.59 10.14 6.15
N ILE A 162 -14.50 11.18 6.96
CA ILE A 162 -14.20 11.08 8.40
C ILE A 162 -15.47 11.32 9.20
N ASP A 163 -15.82 10.37 10.06
CA ASP A 163 -17.03 10.36 10.89
C ASP A 163 -16.81 10.97 12.27
N ALA A 164 -15.57 10.95 12.76
CA ALA A 164 -15.15 11.53 14.02
C ALA A 164 -13.71 12.04 13.94
N TRP A 165 -13.45 13.23 14.48
CA TRP A 165 -12.12 13.83 14.54
C TRP A 165 -11.57 13.83 15.96
N PHE A 166 -10.34 13.35 16.08
CA PHE A 166 -9.44 13.60 17.20
C PHE A 166 -8.48 14.71 16.79
N LEU A 167 -8.86 15.95 17.06
CA LEU A 167 -7.97 17.09 16.83
C LEU A 167 -7.01 17.19 18.00
N ASP A 168 -5.95 16.39 17.92
CA ASP A 168 -4.88 16.30 18.90
C ASP A 168 -3.61 17.02 18.40
N GLY A 169 -2.56 17.01 19.20
CA GLY A 169 -1.27 17.64 18.92
C GLY A 169 -0.76 18.44 20.11
N PHE A 170 0.47 18.95 20.03
CA PHE A 170 1.00 19.79 21.11
C PHE A 170 0.16 21.04 21.33
N ALA A 171 0.20 21.55 22.57
CA ALA A 171 -0.62 22.69 22.98
C ALA A 171 -0.51 23.84 21.96
N PRO A 172 -1.60 24.55 21.60
CA PRO A 172 -1.56 25.52 20.50
C PRO A 172 -0.54 26.65 20.67
N ALA A 173 -0.19 26.99 21.92
CA ALA A 173 0.85 27.98 22.21
C ALA A 173 2.28 27.48 21.88
N LYS A 174 2.48 26.16 21.83
CA LYS A 174 3.77 25.49 21.57
C LYS A 174 3.92 24.98 20.13
N ASN A 175 2.81 24.82 19.41
CA ASN A 175 2.82 24.39 18.00
C ASN A 175 1.79 25.17 17.16
N PRO A 176 1.87 26.52 17.09
CA PRO A 176 0.84 27.33 16.44
C PRO A 176 0.66 27.03 14.95
N ASP A 177 1.73 26.59 14.27
CA ASP A 177 1.73 26.29 12.82
C ASP A 177 0.72 25.21 12.45
N MET A 178 0.54 24.22 13.33
CA MET A 178 -0.45 23.16 13.16
C MET A 178 -1.88 23.69 13.29
N TRP A 179 -2.15 24.56 14.28
CA TRP A 179 -3.50 25.05 14.60
C TRP A 179 -3.93 26.20 13.68
N SER A 180 -3.95 25.94 12.38
CA SER A 180 -4.15 26.96 11.35
C SER A 180 -5.52 26.88 10.67
N PRO A 181 -6.02 27.98 10.07
CA PRO A 181 -7.22 27.96 9.24
C PRO A 181 -7.13 26.95 8.09
N ALA A 182 -5.95 26.76 7.51
CA ALA A 182 -5.72 25.79 6.44
C ALA A 182 -5.97 24.34 6.92
N LEU A 183 -5.50 24.00 8.13
CA LEU A 183 -5.80 22.68 8.72
C LEU A 183 -7.30 22.52 8.92
N PHE A 184 -7.98 23.50 9.53
CA PHE A 184 -9.42 23.40 9.82
C PHE A 184 -10.26 23.23 8.54
N ALA A 185 -9.86 23.88 7.44
CA ALA A 185 -10.50 23.70 6.14
C ALA A 185 -10.34 22.27 5.60
N GLU A 186 -9.18 21.64 5.79
CA GLU A 186 -8.98 20.24 5.40
C GLU A 186 -9.79 19.28 6.28
N LEU A 187 -9.90 19.53 7.59
CA LEU A 187 -10.78 18.75 8.46
C LEU A 187 -12.24 18.81 7.99
N ALA A 188 -12.73 20.01 7.66
CA ALA A 188 -14.07 20.22 7.11
C ALA A 188 -14.25 19.49 5.75
N ARG A 189 -13.29 19.63 4.82
CA ARG A 189 -13.33 18.97 3.50
C ARG A 189 -13.42 17.45 3.59
N LEU A 190 -12.78 16.87 4.59
CA LEU A 190 -12.74 15.42 4.80
C LEU A 190 -13.88 14.91 5.68
N SER A 191 -14.64 15.79 6.33
CA SER A 191 -15.73 15.42 7.24
C SER A 191 -16.92 14.85 6.49
N ALA A 192 -17.43 13.72 6.97
CA ALA A 192 -18.76 13.25 6.62
C ALA A 192 -19.83 14.24 7.15
N PRO A 193 -21.05 14.24 6.59
CA PRO A 193 -22.17 14.96 7.20
C PRO A 193 -22.31 14.59 8.67
N GLN A 194 -22.45 15.59 9.55
CA GLN A 194 -22.57 15.43 11.00
C GLN A 194 -21.34 14.81 11.69
N ALA A 195 -20.17 14.77 11.04
CA ALA A 195 -18.94 14.32 11.68
C ALA A 195 -18.69 15.05 13.01
N THR A 196 -18.34 14.31 14.05
CA THR A 196 -18.05 14.88 15.37
C THR A 196 -16.58 15.29 15.46
N LEU A 197 -16.25 16.22 16.35
CA LEU A 197 -14.87 16.60 16.65
C LEU A 197 -14.69 16.78 18.15
N GLY A 198 -13.61 16.21 18.70
CA GLY A 198 -13.15 16.44 20.07
C GLY A 198 -11.71 16.94 20.08
N THR A 199 -11.40 17.89 20.97
CA THR A 199 -10.04 18.37 21.21
C THR A 199 -9.85 18.81 22.66
N PHE A 200 -8.64 18.60 23.21
CA PHE A 200 -8.32 18.93 24.60
C PHE A 200 -8.24 20.44 24.87
N THR A 201 -8.07 21.27 23.84
CA THR A 201 -7.89 22.71 23.98
C THR A 201 -9.22 23.46 24.03
N SER A 202 -9.27 24.57 24.78
CA SER A 202 -10.37 25.54 24.79
C SER A 202 -10.00 26.91 24.23
N ALA A 203 -8.85 26.99 23.54
CA ALA A 203 -8.33 28.24 22.97
C ALA A 203 -9.34 28.92 22.02
N GLY A 204 -9.57 30.22 22.24
CA GLY A 204 -10.62 30.96 21.54
C GLY A 204 -10.41 31.04 20.02
N PHE A 205 -9.16 31.12 19.55
CA PHE A 205 -8.89 31.17 18.11
C PHE A 205 -9.15 29.82 17.41
N VAL A 206 -8.85 28.70 18.07
CA VAL A 206 -9.16 27.35 17.57
C VAL A 206 -10.67 27.19 17.41
N ARG A 207 -11.44 27.56 18.45
CA ARG A 207 -12.92 27.53 18.37
C ARG A 207 -13.46 28.38 17.22
N ARG A 208 -12.99 29.63 17.07
CA ARG A 208 -13.44 30.51 15.98
C ARG A 208 -13.04 29.98 14.60
N GLY A 209 -11.83 29.43 14.46
CA GLY A 209 -11.34 28.83 13.22
C GLY A 209 -12.18 27.63 12.79
N LEU A 210 -12.49 26.71 13.71
CA LEU A 210 -13.36 25.56 13.45
C LEU A 210 -14.80 25.98 13.11
N ILE A 211 -15.35 27.00 13.79
CA ILE A 211 -16.64 27.58 13.41
C ILE A 211 -16.60 28.15 11.99
N GLY A 212 -15.56 28.90 11.64
CA GLY A 212 -15.35 29.44 10.30
C GLY A 212 -15.23 28.36 9.22
N ALA A 213 -14.73 27.17 9.58
CA ALA A 213 -14.65 26.01 8.69
C ALA A 213 -15.97 25.21 8.56
N GLY A 214 -17.00 25.53 9.36
CA GLY A 214 -18.32 24.88 9.28
C GLY A 214 -18.66 23.92 10.43
N PHE A 215 -17.89 23.90 11.52
CA PHE A 215 -18.22 23.13 12.72
C PHE A 215 -19.05 23.94 13.72
N ALA A 216 -20.13 23.36 14.23
CA ALA A 216 -20.87 23.89 15.37
C ALA A 216 -20.12 23.54 16.68
N MET A 217 -19.16 24.40 17.06
CA MET A 217 -18.30 24.18 18.23
C MET A 217 -18.85 24.76 19.53
N GLN A 218 -18.82 23.95 20.58
CA GLN A 218 -19.20 24.30 21.94
C GLN A 218 -18.08 23.99 22.94
N ARG A 219 -18.08 24.71 24.07
CA ARG A 219 -17.25 24.36 25.21
C ARG A 219 -17.94 23.26 26.00
N VAL A 220 -17.19 22.24 26.37
CA VAL A 220 -17.67 21.10 27.17
C VAL A 220 -16.75 20.90 28.38
N PRO A 221 -17.21 20.23 29.46
CA PRO A 221 -16.38 20.02 30.64
C PRO A 221 -15.06 19.32 30.29
N GLY A 222 -13.94 19.89 30.75
CA GLY A 222 -12.62 19.29 30.57
C GLY A 222 -12.38 18.11 31.53
N TYR A 223 -11.22 17.45 31.38
CA TYR A 223 -10.80 16.35 32.25
C TYR A 223 -9.83 16.83 33.35
N GLY A 224 -9.95 16.27 34.55
CA GLY A 224 -9.06 16.55 35.68
C GLY A 224 -9.04 18.04 36.06
N GLN A 225 -7.87 18.67 36.01
CA GLN A 225 -7.70 20.09 36.37
C GLN A 225 -8.15 21.06 35.26
N LYS A 226 -8.35 20.59 34.02
CA LYS A 226 -8.83 21.44 32.92
C LYS A 226 -10.34 21.66 33.06
N ARG A 227 -10.76 22.92 33.19
CA ARG A 227 -12.18 23.28 33.34
C ARG A 227 -13.00 23.06 32.06
N GLU A 228 -12.44 23.43 30.92
CA GLU A 228 -13.15 23.42 29.63
C GLU A 228 -12.27 22.84 28.53
N MET A 229 -12.89 22.10 27.62
CA MET A 229 -12.36 21.64 26.34
C MET A 229 -13.37 21.95 25.22
N LEU A 230 -13.11 21.52 23.98
CA LEU A 230 -14.03 21.76 22.86
C LEU A 230 -14.58 20.45 22.28
N GLY A 231 -15.87 20.48 21.96
CA GLY A 231 -16.54 19.47 21.17
C GLY A 231 -17.46 20.12 20.13
N GLY A 232 -17.70 19.46 19.01
CA GLY A 232 -18.61 19.99 18.00
C GLY A 232 -18.99 18.99 16.93
N THR A 233 -19.86 19.44 16.02
CA THR A 233 -20.34 18.65 14.88
C THR A 233 -20.21 19.46 13.59
N TYR A 234 -19.86 18.79 12.50
CA TYR A 234 -19.79 19.41 11.19
C TYR A 234 -21.21 19.67 10.65
N GLN A 235 -21.50 20.92 10.31
CA GLN A 235 -22.77 21.38 9.74
C GLN A 235 -22.59 22.07 8.38
N GLY A 236 -21.36 22.09 7.86
CA GLY A 236 -21.07 22.64 6.55
C GLY A 236 -21.61 21.77 5.41
N PRO A 237 -21.57 22.27 4.16
CA PRO A 237 -21.98 21.52 3.00
C PRO A 237 -21.13 20.23 2.85
N PRO A 238 -21.67 19.18 2.22
CA PRO A 238 -20.87 18.03 1.86
C PRO A 238 -19.72 18.46 0.94
N ALA A 239 -18.58 17.78 1.07
CA ALA A 239 -17.43 18.05 0.23
C ALA A 239 -17.78 18.00 -1.26
N SER A 240 -17.23 18.95 -2.03
CA SER A 240 -17.38 18.98 -3.49
C SER A 240 -16.87 17.66 -4.10
N ALA A 241 -17.68 17.07 -4.98
CA ALA A 241 -17.27 15.92 -5.76
C ALA A 241 -16.06 16.31 -6.63
N GLY A 242 -15.03 15.46 -6.64
CA GLY A 242 -13.87 15.64 -7.52
C GLY A 242 -14.24 15.49 -8.99
N LYS A 243 -13.24 15.26 -9.84
CA LYS A 243 -13.47 14.98 -11.27
C LYS A 243 -14.33 13.72 -11.43
N PRO A 244 -15.46 13.77 -12.16
CA PRO A 244 -16.44 12.68 -12.17
C PRO A 244 -15.89 11.38 -12.77
N TRP A 245 -14.95 11.47 -13.72
CA TRP A 245 -14.27 10.30 -14.31
C TRP A 245 -13.32 9.57 -13.35
N TYR A 246 -13.06 10.11 -12.16
CA TYR A 246 -12.35 9.45 -11.06
C TYR A 246 -13.24 9.28 -9.83
N ALA A 247 -14.53 9.61 -9.91
CA ALA A 247 -15.46 9.42 -8.81
C ALA A 247 -15.57 7.93 -8.46
N ARG A 248 -15.85 7.63 -7.19
CA ARG A 248 -16.10 6.24 -6.79
C ARG A 248 -17.43 5.77 -7.38
N PRO A 249 -17.55 4.51 -7.85
CA PRO A 249 -18.85 3.91 -8.13
C PRO A 249 -19.75 3.96 -6.89
N ALA A 250 -21.06 3.92 -7.10
CA ALA A 250 -22.01 3.85 -5.99
C ALA A 250 -21.70 2.61 -5.10
N PRO A 251 -21.79 2.74 -3.77
CA PRO A 251 -21.59 1.60 -2.87
C PRO A 251 -22.54 0.45 -3.19
N HIS A 252 -22.03 -0.78 -3.17
CA HIS A 252 -22.86 -1.96 -3.36
C HIS A 252 -23.66 -2.25 -2.08
N ALA A 253 -24.98 -2.11 -2.13
CA ALA A 253 -25.88 -2.33 -0.99
C ALA A 253 -26.37 -3.79 -0.85
N GLY A 254 -25.96 -4.69 -1.74
CA GLY A 254 -26.44 -6.06 -1.81
C GLY A 254 -25.50 -7.09 -1.18
N ARG A 255 -25.56 -8.31 -1.72
CA ARG A 255 -24.77 -9.46 -1.29
C ARG A 255 -23.27 -9.17 -1.40
N ARG A 256 -22.53 -9.31 -0.29
CA ARG A 256 -21.07 -9.19 -0.27
C ARG A 256 -20.38 -10.44 -0.85
N ALA A 257 -20.51 -10.63 -2.16
CA ALA A 257 -19.80 -11.67 -2.90
C ALA A 257 -19.02 -11.08 -4.07
N ALA A 258 -17.86 -11.65 -4.37
CA ALA A 258 -17.03 -11.24 -5.50
C ALA A 258 -16.39 -12.43 -6.23
N LEU A 259 -16.25 -12.30 -7.54
CA LEU A 259 -15.40 -13.16 -8.37
C LEU A 259 -14.04 -12.47 -8.56
N VAL A 260 -12.95 -13.22 -8.43
CA VAL A 260 -11.61 -12.74 -8.79
C VAL A 260 -11.00 -13.71 -9.79
N VAL A 261 -10.70 -13.24 -11.00
CA VAL A 261 -10.19 -14.10 -12.08
C VAL A 261 -8.69 -13.89 -12.23
N GLY A 262 -7.91 -14.93 -11.95
CA GLY A 262 -6.45 -14.97 -11.98
C GLY A 262 -5.83 -15.24 -10.61
N GLY A 263 -5.10 -16.34 -10.45
CA GLY A 263 -4.43 -16.76 -9.21
C GLY A 263 -2.97 -16.33 -9.10
N GLY A 264 -2.59 -15.23 -9.76
CA GLY A 264 -1.32 -14.53 -9.53
C GLY A 264 -1.36 -13.60 -8.32
N LEU A 265 -0.27 -12.87 -8.05
CA LEU A 265 -0.18 -11.94 -6.91
C LEU A 265 -1.33 -10.93 -6.86
N ALA A 266 -1.68 -10.34 -8.01
CA ALA A 266 -2.75 -9.33 -8.11
C ALA A 266 -4.11 -9.88 -7.69
N GLY A 267 -4.48 -11.07 -8.16
CA GLY A 267 -5.76 -11.69 -7.81
C GLY A 267 -5.78 -12.20 -6.37
N CYS A 268 -4.71 -12.84 -5.91
CA CYS A 268 -4.61 -13.28 -4.51
C CYS A 268 -4.69 -12.10 -3.54
N ALA A 269 -4.00 -10.99 -3.83
CA ALA A 269 -4.06 -9.76 -3.03
C ALA A 269 -5.44 -9.12 -3.03
N SER A 270 -6.08 -9.00 -4.19
CA SER A 270 -7.45 -8.47 -4.31
C SER A 270 -8.45 -9.33 -3.52
N ALA A 271 -8.35 -10.66 -3.63
CA ALA A 271 -9.20 -11.59 -2.91
C ALA A 271 -9.02 -11.48 -1.39
N ALA A 272 -7.78 -11.47 -0.91
CA ALA A 272 -7.46 -11.32 0.52
C ALA A 272 -7.95 -9.98 1.09
N SER A 273 -7.75 -8.88 0.34
CA SER A 273 -8.14 -7.54 0.78
C SER A 273 -9.67 -7.39 0.90
N LEU A 274 -10.43 -8.00 0.00
CA LEU A 274 -11.89 -8.06 0.07
C LEU A 274 -12.39 -8.99 1.18
N ALA A 275 -11.81 -10.19 1.28
CA ALA A 275 -12.20 -11.17 2.30
C ALA A 275 -11.98 -10.64 3.72
N ALA A 276 -10.89 -9.88 3.95
CA ALA A 276 -10.62 -9.17 5.20
C ALA A 276 -11.68 -8.11 5.56
N ARG A 277 -12.55 -7.72 4.62
CA ARG A 277 -13.69 -6.81 4.79
C ARG A 277 -15.04 -7.52 4.76
N GLY A 278 -15.04 -8.84 4.98
CA GLY A 278 -16.24 -9.66 5.09
C GLY A 278 -16.83 -10.12 3.76
N TRP A 279 -16.15 -9.90 2.63
CA TRP A 279 -16.63 -10.39 1.33
C TRP A 279 -16.39 -11.89 1.18
N GLN A 280 -17.38 -12.59 0.62
CA GLN A 280 -17.22 -13.97 0.15
C GLN A 280 -16.64 -13.95 -1.26
N VAL A 281 -15.39 -14.41 -1.39
CA VAL A 281 -14.65 -14.30 -2.64
C VAL A 281 -14.45 -15.67 -3.28
N THR A 282 -14.84 -15.80 -4.55
CA THR A 282 -14.44 -16.94 -5.38
C THR A 282 -13.24 -16.55 -6.21
N LEU A 283 -12.05 -17.05 -5.84
CA LEU A 283 -10.81 -16.88 -6.61
C LEU A 283 -10.72 -17.99 -7.65
N ILE A 284 -10.64 -17.63 -8.93
CA ILE A 284 -10.64 -18.57 -10.06
C ILE A 284 -9.26 -18.56 -10.73
N GLU A 285 -8.63 -19.72 -10.83
CA GLU A 285 -7.32 -19.92 -11.44
C GLU A 285 -7.42 -21.00 -12.55
N ARG A 286 -6.86 -20.69 -13.73
CA ARG A 286 -6.91 -21.60 -14.88
C ARG A 286 -6.02 -22.81 -14.70
N HIS A 287 -4.92 -22.67 -13.96
CA HIS A 287 -3.96 -23.72 -13.70
C HIS A 287 -4.37 -24.55 -12.46
N PRO A 288 -3.87 -25.79 -12.31
CA PRO A 288 -4.16 -26.62 -11.12
C PRO A 288 -3.66 -26.03 -9.79
N GLY A 289 -2.86 -24.97 -9.82
CA GLY A 289 -2.42 -24.27 -8.61
C GLY A 289 -2.15 -22.80 -8.88
N LEU A 290 -2.00 -22.04 -7.80
CA LEU A 290 -1.72 -20.60 -7.84
C LEU A 290 -0.33 -20.30 -8.39
N ALA A 291 -0.14 -19.05 -8.81
CA ALA A 291 1.17 -18.50 -9.18
C ALA A 291 1.91 -19.28 -10.27
N ARG A 292 1.20 -19.90 -11.22
CA ARG A 292 1.81 -20.71 -12.30
C ARG A 292 2.29 -19.92 -13.52
N GLU A 293 2.16 -18.58 -13.47
CA GLU A 293 2.56 -17.66 -14.53
C GLU A 293 3.67 -16.70 -14.04
N ALA A 294 3.58 -15.39 -14.29
CA ALA A 294 4.59 -14.40 -13.93
C ALA A 294 4.91 -14.33 -12.42
N SER A 295 3.95 -14.70 -11.56
CA SER A 295 4.15 -14.79 -10.11
C SER A 295 4.84 -16.10 -9.68
N GLY A 296 5.30 -16.94 -10.61
CA GLY A 296 5.82 -18.28 -10.33
C GLY A 296 7.32 -18.39 -10.14
N ASN A 297 8.04 -17.27 -10.05
CA ASN A 297 9.50 -17.32 -9.89
C ASN A 297 9.90 -17.98 -8.55
N PRO A 298 11.03 -18.69 -8.50
CA PRO A 298 11.53 -19.29 -7.26
C PRO A 298 11.95 -18.22 -6.23
N GLN A 299 12.54 -17.13 -6.69
CA GLN A 299 12.86 -15.94 -5.90
C GLN A 299 12.61 -14.70 -6.75
N GLY A 300 11.93 -13.71 -6.20
CA GLY A 300 11.77 -12.38 -6.77
C GLY A 300 12.26 -11.33 -5.79
N VAL A 301 12.80 -10.24 -6.32
CA VAL A 301 13.42 -9.18 -5.51
C VAL A 301 12.39 -8.10 -5.16
N LEU A 302 12.41 -7.62 -3.92
CA LEU A 302 11.74 -6.38 -3.52
C LEU A 302 12.52 -5.17 -4.08
N TYR A 303 12.51 -5.02 -5.39
CA TYR A 303 13.30 -4.02 -6.10
C TYR A 303 12.62 -2.64 -6.08
N LEU A 304 13.14 -1.73 -5.26
CA LEU A 304 12.65 -0.34 -5.17
C LEU A 304 13.26 0.52 -6.29
N LYS A 305 12.50 0.75 -7.36
CA LYS A 305 12.87 1.76 -8.38
C LYS A 305 12.33 3.12 -7.99
N LEU A 306 13.11 3.89 -7.22
CA LEU A 306 12.75 5.22 -6.76
C LEU A 306 13.31 6.33 -7.67
N SER A 307 12.71 7.51 -7.56
CA SER A 307 13.17 8.77 -8.12
C SER A 307 13.22 9.84 -7.02
N ALA A 308 14.26 10.67 -7.02
CA ALA A 308 14.40 11.81 -6.11
C ALA A 308 13.30 12.88 -6.30
N HIS A 309 12.57 12.86 -7.43
CA HIS A 309 11.53 13.84 -7.74
C HIS A 309 10.13 13.45 -7.23
N GLY A 310 9.99 12.37 -6.46
CA GLY A 310 8.72 12.00 -5.82
C GLY A 310 7.59 11.70 -6.81
N THR A 311 7.92 11.07 -7.94
CA THR A 311 6.96 10.69 -9.00
C THR A 311 5.84 9.78 -8.46
N PRO A 312 4.65 9.71 -9.11
CA PRO A 312 3.57 8.82 -8.68
C PRO A 312 4.02 7.35 -8.53
N LEU A 313 4.86 6.87 -9.45
CA LEU A 313 5.44 5.53 -9.37
C LEU A 313 6.32 5.36 -8.12
N SER A 314 7.16 6.34 -7.79
CA SER A 314 8.02 6.27 -6.60
C SER A 314 7.19 6.23 -5.32
N ARG A 315 6.12 7.03 -5.24
CA ARG A 315 5.20 7.06 -4.09
C ARG A 315 4.41 5.75 -3.95
N LEU A 316 3.96 5.17 -5.07
CA LEU A 316 3.33 3.85 -5.09
C LEU A 316 4.31 2.76 -4.62
N VAL A 317 5.55 2.77 -5.12
CA VAL A 317 6.58 1.80 -4.74
C VAL A 317 6.90 1.90 -3.25
N LEU A 318 7.03 3.12 -2.70
CA LEU A 318 7.35 3.31 -1.29
C LEU A 318 6.23 2.81 -0.37
N SER A 319 4.99 3.20 -0.65
CA SER A 319 3.82 2.78 0.12
C SER A 319 3.61 1.26 -0.02
N GLY A 320 3.79 0.73 -1.23
CA GLY A 320 3.63 -0.70 -1.53
C GLY A 320 4.72 -1.56 -0.89
N PHE A 321 5.93 -1.02 -0.76
CA PHE A 321 7.06 -1.70 -0.11
C PHE A 321 6.76 -1.92 1.36
N GLY A 322 6.39 -0.86 2.10
CA GLY A 322 6.05 -0.98 3.52
C GLY A 322 4.91 -1.96 3.76
N HIS A 323 3.84 -1.87 2.96
CA HIS A 323 2.70 -2.77 3.06
C HIS A 323 3.09 -4.24 2.79
N THR A 324 3.81 -4.49 1.70
CA THR A 324 4.28 -5.83 1.35
C THR A 324 5.22 -6.37 2.42
N ARG A 325 6.16 -5.56 2.93
CA ARG A 325 7.07 -5.97 3.99
C ARG A 325 6.33 -6.49 5.22
N ARG A 326 5.33 -5.77 5.70
CA ARG A 326 4.50 -6.22 6.82
C ARG A 326 3.74 -7.51 6.53
N LEU A 327 3.27 -7.72 5.30
CA LEU A 327 2.62 -8.98 4.90
C LEU A 327 3.59 -10.17 4.92
N LEU A 328 4.85 -9.95 4.53
CA LEU A 328 5.86 -11.01 4.48
C LEU A 328 6.21 -11.58 5.86
N GLU A 329 6.01 -10.83 6.95
CA GLU A 329 6.21 -11.33 8.32
C GLU A 329 5.27 -12.52 8.65
N ARG A 330 4.24 -12.77 7.83
CA ARG A 330 3.37 -13.96 7.93
C ARG A 330 3.97 -15.20 7.28
N LEU A 331 5.06 -15.07 6.54
CA LEU A 331 5.75 -16.14 5.82
C LEU A 331 7.02 -16.57 6.57
N ARG A 332 7.53 -17.77 6.26
CA ARG A 332 8.74 -18.29 6.91
C ARG A 332 9.98 -17.56 6.41
N ARG A 333 10.55 -16.69 7.27
CA ARG A 333 11.83 -16.03 6.98
C ARG A 333 12.96 -17.04 6.79
N GLY A 334 13.87 -16.76 5.85
CA GLY A 334 14.96 -17.63 5.42
C GLY A 334 14.55 -18.75 4.46
N HIS A 335 13.25 -18.94 4.19
CA HIS A 335 12.74 -19.97 3.28
C HIS A 335 11.78 -19.42 2.22
N ASP A 336 10.74 -18.70 2.65
CA ASP A 336 9.76 -18.10 1.77
C ASP A 336 10.12 -16.65 1.43
N TRP A 337 10.95 -16.01 2.25
CA TRP A 337 11.45 -14.66 2.03
C TRP A 337 12.62 -14.36 2.98
N ASP A 338 13.39 -13.30 2.72
CA ASP A 338 14.32 -12.74 3.71
C ASP A 338 14.53 -11.23 3.50
N ALA A 339 14.53 -10.46 4.60
CA ALA A 339 15.01 -9.08 4.65
C ALA A 339 16.56 -9.04 4.70
N CYS A 340 17.18 -9.69 3.73
CA CYS A 340 18.65 -9.79 3.63
C CYS A 340 19.31 -8.55 3.03
N GLY A 341 18.50 -7.55 2.65
CA GLY A 341 18.91 -6.36 1.95
C GLY A 341 18.93 -6.51 0.44
N VAL A 342 18.91 -5.37 -0.25
CA VAL A 342 19.17 -5.26 -1.70
C VAL A 342 20.25 -4.21 -1.91
N LEU A 343 21.35 -4.61 -2.55
CA LEU A 343 22.44 -3.72 -2.95
C LEU A 343 22.35 -3.45 -4.45
N GLN A 344 22.12 -2.20 -4.84
CA GLN A 344 22.21 -1.75 -6.24
C GLN A 344 23.60 -1.21 -6.51
N LEU A 345 24.40 -1.91 -7.31
CA LEU A 345 25.77 -1.51 -7.63
C LEU A 345 25.78 -0.21 -8.44
N ALA A 346 26.71 0.68 -8.11
CA ALA A 346 27.03 1.84 -8.94
C ALA A 346 27.97 1.40 -10.08
N PHE A 347 27.42 0.68 -11.06
CA PHE A 347 28.20 0.05 -12.14
C PHE A 347 28.74 1.05 -13.18
N ASP A 348 28.24 2.28 -13.19
CA ASP A 348 28.80 3.38 -13.98
C ASP A 348 28.66 4.74 -13.25
N ALA A 349 29.25 5.79 -13.81
CA ALA A 349 29.23 7.14 -13.23
C ALA A 349 27.83 7.77 -13.20
N LYS A 350 26.97 7.44 -14.16
CA LYS A 350 25.60 7.96 -14.25
C LYS A 350 24.74 7.37 -13.14
N GLU A 351 24.89 6.09 -12.87
CA GLU A 351 24.22 5.37 -11.81
C GLU A 351 24.72 5.84 -10.44
N ALA A 352 26.03 6.05 -10.26
CA ALA A 352 26.58 6.66 -9.05
C ALA A 352 25.96 8.04 -8.76
N GLN A 353 25.83 8.90 -9.79
CA GLN A 353 25.20 10.21 -9.65
C GLN A 353 23.71 10.09 -9.29
N ARG A 354 22.98 9.17 -9.95
CA ARG A 354 21.56 8.90 -9.64
C ARG A 354 21.38 8.44 -8.20
N GLN A 355 22.25 7.53 -7.74
CA GLN A 355 22.20 7.00 -6.37
C GLN A 355 22.51 8.07 -5.32
N ALA A 356 23.45 8.97 -5.58
CA ALA A 356 23.73 10.11 -4.68
C ALA A 356 22.51 11.02 -4.51
N GLN A 357 21.77 11.31 -5.59
CA GLN A 357 20.53 12.07 -5.52
C GLN A 357 19.44 11.35 -4.70
N LEU A 358 19.35 10.02 -4.82
CA LEU A 358 18.42 9.22 -4.02
C LEU A 358 18.81 9.23 -2.55
N ALA A 359 20.08 9.00 -2.22
CA ALA A 359 20.60 9.05 -0.85
C ALA A 359 20.34 10.39 -0.15
N ALA A 360 20.36 11.50 -0.90
CA ALA A 360 20.00 12.82 -0.36
C ALA A 360 18.47 13.04 -0.21
N ALA A 361 17.65 12.37 -1.02
CA ALA A 361 16.21 12.60 -1.07
C ALA A 361 15.40 11.76 -0.07
N PHE A 362 15.95 10.66 0.41
CA PHE A 362 15.27 9.66 1.24
C PHE A 362 16.00 9.43 2.56
N PRO A 363 15.29 8.99 3.62
CA PRO A 363 15.91 8.73 4.91
C PRO A 363 16.84 7.51 4.86
N ALA A 364 17.88 7.53 5.70
CA ALA A 364 18.99 6.56 5.66
C ALA A 364 18.58 5.13 6.06
N ASP A 365 17.48 4.99 6.80
CA ASP A 365 16.86 3.73 7.18
C ASP A 365 16.18 3.03 5.98
N LEU A 366 15.66 3.80 5.02
CA LEU A 366 15.13 3.27 3.76
C LEU A 366 16.26 2.89 2.79
N LEU A 367 17.24 3.79 2.63
CA LEU A 367 18.38 3.58 1.73
C LEU A 367 19.60 4.42 2.13
N HIS A 368 20.80 3.88 1.92
CA HIS A 368 22.05 4.62 2.09
C HIS A 368 23.16 4.10 1.18
N GLY A 369 24.13 4.96 0.87
CA GLY A 369 25.29 4.61 0.07
C GLY A 369 26.30 3.78 0.86
N LEU A 370 26.94 2.82 0.19
CA LEU A 370 28.07 2.05 0.68
C LEU A 370 29.24 2.18 -0.28
N ASP A 371 30.44 2.33 0.26
CA ASP A 371 31.66 2.14 -0.53
C ASP A 371 31.84 0.66 -0.91
N ARG A 372 32.83 0.36 -1.76
CA ARG A 372 33.09 -1.01 -2.23
C ARG A 372 33.40 -1.96 -1.08
N GLU A 373 34.24 -1.57 -0.14
CA GLU A 373 34.69 -2.45 0.95
C GLU A 373 33.53 -2.77 1.91
N GLN A 374 32.70 -1.78 2.20
CA GLN A 374 31.44 -1.94 2.94
C GLN A 374 30.48 -2.86 2.19
N ALA A 375 30.30 -2.66 0.88
CA ALA A 375 29.45 -3.48 0.04
C ALA A 375 29.91 -4.95 0.00
N GLU A 376 31.22 -5.20 -0.15
CA GLU A 376 31.80 -6.56 -0.14
C GLU A 376 31.65 -7.23 1.22
N ARG A 377 31.92 -6.50 2.31
CA ARG A 377 31.67 -7.00 3.68
C ARG A 377 30.21 -7.33 3.91
N LEU A 378 29.30 -6.53 3.39
CA LEU A 378 27.87 -6.78 3.54
C LEU A 378 27.44 -7.99 2.71
N ALA A 379 27.78 -8.00 1.42
CA ALA A 379 27.38 -9.02 0.47
C ALA A 379 28.06 -10.37 0.68
N GLY A 380 29.27 -10.39 1.22
CA GLY A 380 30.06 -11.61 1.45
C GLY A 380 30.79 -12.16 0.22
N VAL A 381 30.81 -11.40 -0.88
CA VAL A 381 31.52 -11.71 -2.14
C VAL A 381 32.25 -10.45 -2.62
N ALA A 382 33.27 -10.62 -3.45
CA ALA A 382 33.96 -9.50 -4.06
C ALA A 382 33.08 -8.82 -5.13
N LEU A 383 33.15 -7.49 -5.19
CA LEU A 383 32.27 -6.67 -6.02
C LEU A 383 33.09 -5.63 -6.79
N PRO A 384 32.71 -5.28 -8.02
CA PRO A 384 33.45 -4.28 -8.81
C PRO A 384 33.34 -2.86 -8.23
N ALA A 385 32.26 -2.58 -7.50
CA ALA A 385 31.94 -1.26 -6.95
C ALA A 385 31.12 -1.35 -5.66
N GLY A 386 31.00 -0.22 -4.97
CA GLY A 386 29.97 -0.01 -3.95
C GLY A 386 28.60 0.26 -4.58
N GLY A 387 27.70 0.91 -3.85
CA GLY A 387 26.41 1.27 -4.39
C GLY A 387 25.39 1.70 -3.35
N LEU A 388 24.11 1.61 -3.72
CA LEU A 388 22.99 2.00 -2.88
C LEU A 388 22.35 0.78 -2.23
N PHE A 389 22.30 0.77 -0.90
CA PHE A 389 21.78 -0.34 -0.11
C PHE A 389 20.41 -0.03 0.48
N TYR A 390 19.49 -1.01 0.36
CA TYR A 390 18.14 -0.99 0.94
C TYR A 390 18.06 -2.06 2.03
N PRO A 391 18.23 -1.71 3.33
CA PRO A 391 18.42 -2.67 4.40
C PRO A 391 17.19 -3.53 4.70
N GLU A 392 15.99 -2.97 4.59
CA GLU A 392 14.74 -3.70 4.89
C GLU A 392 14.22 -4.52 3.69
N ALA A 393 14.86 -4.42 2.52
CA ALA A 393 14.46 -5.15 1.33
C ALA A 393 15.08 -6.57 1.29
N GLY A 394 14.82 -7.32 0.22
CA GLY A 394 15.45 -8.62 -0.01
C GLY A 394 14.72 -9.42 -1.07
N TRP A 395 14.63 -10.74 -0.87
CA TRP A 395 13.97 -11.65 -1.80
C TRP A 395 12.71 -12.27 -1.19
N VAL A 396 11.79 -12.68 -2.06
CA VAL A 396 10.51 -13.32 -1.74
C VAL A 396 10.31 -14.49 -2.70
N HIS A 397 9.79 -15.61 -2.23
CA HIS A 397 9.19 -16.67 -3.03
C HIS A 397 7.72 -16.32 -3.30
N PRO A 398 7.38 -15.71 -4.45
CA PRO A 398 6.05 -15.17 -4.65
C PRO A 398 4.90 -16.20 -4.59
N PRO A 399 5.08 -17.48 -4.98
CA PRO A 399 4.06 -18.51 -4.74
C PRO A 399 3.65 -18.67 -3.28
N ALA A 400 4.58 -18.56 -2.32
CA ALA A 400 4.24 -18.62 -0.89
C ALA A 400 3.37 -17.44 -0.47
N LEU A 401 3.65 -16.24 -0.99
CA LEU A 401 2.81 -15.07 -0.74
C LEU A 401 1.41 -15.23 -1.36
N CYS A 402 1.31 -15.70 -2.61
CA CYS A 402 0.02 -16.01 -3.24
C CYS A 402 -0.79 -17.01 -2.40
N GLN A 403 -0.15 -18.08 -1.95
CA GLN A 403 -0.79 -19.12 -1.14
C GLN A 403 -1.31 -18.55 0.19
N ALA A 404 -0.47 -17.81 0.92
CA ALA A 404 -0.86 -17.22 2.21
C ALA A 404 -2.03 -16.23 2.06
N LEU A 405 -2.04 -15.43 0.99
CA LEU A 405 -3.15 -14.52 0.69
C LEU A 405 -4.43 -15.28 0.32
N ALA A 406 -4.34 -16.30 -0.53
CA ALA A 406 -5.49 -17.10 -0.95
C ALA A 406 -6.12 -17.94 0.18
N THR A 407 -5.38 -18.19 1.28
CA THR A 407 -5.91 -18.87 2.47
C THR A 407 -6.62 -17.93 3.46
N THR A 408 -6.77 -16.65 3.14
CA THR A 408 -7.54 -15.73 3.97
C THR A 408 -8.99 -16.24 4.13
N PRO A 409 -9.55 -16.29 5.35
CA PRO A 409 -10.93 -16.72 5.57
C PRO A 409 -11.93 -15.93 4.70
N GLY A 410 -12.90 -16.62 4.11
CA GLY A 410 -13.86 -16.03 3.17
C GLY A 410 -13.49 -16.20 1.69
N ILE A 411 -12.35 -16.82 1.38
CA ILE A 411 -11.95 -17.16 0.00
C ILE A 411 -12.24 -18.63 -0.31
N THR A 412 -12.94 -18.86 -1.42
CA THR A 412 -13.07 -20.17 -2.08
C THR A 412 -12.20 -20.18 -3.33
N LEU A 413 -11.25 -21.11 -3.43
CA LEU A 413 -10.40 -21.28 -4.61
C LEU A 413 -11.01 -22.31 -5.57
N LEU A 414 -11.21 -21.90 -6.83
CA LEU A 414 -11.53 -22.77 -7.95
C LEU A 414 -10.34 -22.80 -8.91
N SER A 415 -9.47 -23.81 -8.79
CA SER A 415 -8.29 -24.00 -9.64
C SER A 415 -8.54 -24.98 -10.78
N GLY A 416 -7.72 -24.92 -11.83
CA GLY A 416 -7.82 -25.78 -13.01
C GLY A 416 -9.04 -25.45 -13.88
N ARG A 417 -9.47 -24.18 -13.89
CA ARG A 417 -10.68 -23.72 -14.59
C ARG A 417 -10.42 -22.40 -15.31
N ALA A 418 -10.30 -22.44 -16.64
CA ALA A 418 -10.34 -21.23 -17.45
C ALA A 418 -11.80 -20.75 -17.58
N VAL A 419 -12.05 -19.45 -17.41
CA VAL A 419 -13.41 -18.91 -17.42
C VAL A 419 -13.56 -17.70 -18.33
N ARG A 420 -14.77 -17.53 -18.84
CA ARG A 420 -15.25 -16.29 -19.47
C ARG A 420 -16.26 -15.63 -18.54
N LEU A 421 -16.17 -14.32 -18.38
CA LEU A 421 -17.14 -13.56 -17.58
C LEU A 421 -18.25 -13.01 -18.47
N ARG A 422 -19.49 -13.11 -17.99
CA ARG A 422 -20.67 -12.50 -18.60
C ARG A 422 -21.50 -11.84 -17.50
N ARG A 423 -22.15 -10.73 -17.81
CA ARG A 423 -23.11 -10.11 -16.90
C ARG A 423 -24.51 -10.64 -17.19
N GLU A 424 -25.19 -11.12 -16.16
CA GLU A 424 -26.54 -11.68 -16.22
C GLU A 424 -27.38 -11.07 -15.09
N GLY A 425 -28.28 -10.15 -15.44
CA GLY A 425 -28.95 -9.31 -14.46
C GLY A 425 -27.92 -8.49 -13.66
N ASP A 426 -28.01 -8.57 -12.34
CA ASP A 426 -27.12 -7.84 -11.42
C ASP A 426 -25.81 -8.57 -11.12
N ASP A 427 -25.67 -9.83 -11.54
CA ASP A 427 -24.50 -10.65 -11.25
C ASP A 427 -23.55 -10.77 -12.46
N TRP A 428 -22.26 -10.85 -12.16
CA TRP A 428 -21.24 -11.41 -13.02
C TRP A 428 -21.18 -12.92 -12.83
N CYS A 429 -21.23 -13.66 -13.94
CA CYS A 429 -21.17 -15.12 -14.01
C CYS A 429 -19.87 -15.57 -14.67
N ALA A 430 -19.15 -16.49 -14.02
CA ALA A 430 -17.94 -17.13 -14.57
C ALA A 430 -18.27 -18.47 -15.21
N TYR A 431 -18.07 -18.56 -16.53
CA TYR A 431 -18.39 -19.73 -17.33
C TYR A 431 -17.15 -20.50 -17.78
N ALA A 432 -17.12 -21.81 -17.54
CA ALA A 432 -16.20 -22.75 -18.19
C ALA A 432 -16.96 -23.53 -19.27
N GLY A 433 -16.71 -23.24 -20.55
CA GLY A 433 -17.59 -23.70 -21.63
C GLY A 433 -18.98 -23.07 -21.47
N ASP A 434 -19.99 -23.91 -21.25
CA ASP A 434 -21.38 -23.52 -20.97
C ASP A 434 -21.79 -23.71 -19.50
N GLU A 435 -20.89 -24.22 -18.66
CA GLU A 435 -21.12 -24.40 -17.22
C GLU A 435 -20.84 -23.10 -16.46
N CYS A 436 -21.85 -22.58 -15.75
CA CYS A 436 -21.68 -21.45 -14.83
C CYS A 436 -21.10 -21.95 -13.51
N LEU A 437 -19.81 -21.69 -13.27
CA LEU A 437 -19.10 -22.17 -12.07
C LEU A 437 -19.41 -21.34 -10.82
N ALA A 438 -19.60 -20.03 -10.99
CA ALA A 438 -19.83 -19.11 -9.88
C ALA A 438 -20.48 -17.81 -10.36
N ARG A 439 -21.19 -17.13 -9.46
CA ARG A 439 -21.81 -15.83 -9.71
C ARG A 439 -21.70 -14.88 -8.52
N ALA A 440 -21.46 -13.61 -8.80
CA ALA A 440 -21.38 -12.57 -7.79
C ALA A 440 -21.68 -11.19 -8.38
N PRO A 441 -22.17 -10.22 -7.58
CA PRO A 441 -22.43 -8.87 -8.08
C PRO A 441 -21.16 -8.11 -8.47
N LEU A 442 -19.99 -8.57 -7.99
CA LEU A 442 -18.70 -7.98 -8.28
C LEU A 442 -17.75 -8.97 -8.96
N ALA A 443 -16.97 -8.48 -9.92
CA ALA A 443 -15.90 -9.21 -10.57
C ALA A 443 -14.61 -8.35 -10.65
N ILE A 444 -13.48 -8.97 -10.33
CA ILE A 444 -12.15 -8.39 -10.47
C ILE A 444 -11.37 -9.17 -11.52
N LEU A 445 -10.92 -8.46 -12.55
CA LEU A 445 -10.00 -8.98 -13.56
C LEU A 445 -8.56 -8.85 -13.05
N ALA A 446 -7.87 -9.98 -12.88
CA ALA A 446 -6.47 -10.04 -12.49
C ALA A 446 -5.65 -10.99 -13.39
N THR A 447 -6.05 -11.11 -14.66
CA THR A 447 -5.49 -12.04 -15.66
C THR A 447 -4.29 -11.47 -16.43
N ALA A 448 -3.57 -10.50 -15.85
CA ALA A 448 -2.40 -9.87 -16.47
C ALA A 448 -2.71 -9.31 -17.87
N ALA A 449 -2.00 -9.75 -18.92
CA ALA A 449 -2.21 -9.26 -20.30
C ALA A 449 -3.39 -9.94 -21.01
N ASP A 450 -3.89 -11.05 -20.44
CA ASP A 450 -5.01 -11.84 -20.97
C ASP A 450 -6.36 -11.16 -20.66
N ILE A 451 -6.36 -10.01 -19.96
CA ILE A 451 -7.53 -9.13 -19.89
C ILE A 451 -8.01 -8.70 -21.28
N ARG A 452 -7.14 -8.80 -22.30
CA ARG A 452 -7.47 -8.54 -23.70
C ARG A 452 -8.60 -9.44 -24.23
N ASP A 453 -8.77 -10.61 -23.64
CA ASP A 453 -9.81 -11.58 -24.02
C ASP A 453 -11.18 -11.21 -23.42
N PHE A 454 -11.23 -10.15 -22.59
CA PHE A 454 -12.45 -9.62 -22.02
C PHE A 454 -12.81 -8.29 -22.72
N PRO A 455 -13.87 -8.24 -23.55
CA PRO A 455 -14.12 -7.12 -24.46
C PRO A 455 -14.12 -5.73 -23.80
N PRO A 456 -14.74 -5.51 -22.63
CA PRO A 456 -14.69 -4.20 -21.96
C PRO A 456 -13.30 -3.74 -21.50
N ALA A 457 -12.32 -4.64 -21.40
CA ALA A 457 -10.94 -4.34 -21.02
C ALA A 457 -9.95 -4.50 -22.20
N ALA A 458 -10.44 -4.88 -23.39
CA ALA A 458 -9.61 -5.31 -24.51
C ALA A 458 -8.70 -4.21 -25.08
N GLU A 459 -9.16 -2.97 -25.02
CA GLU A 459 -8.45 -1.80 -25.56
C GLU A 459 -7.44 -1.20 -24.58
N LEU A 460 -7.34 -1.72 -23.35
CA LEU A 460 -6.38 -1.22 -22.38
C LEU A 460 -4.95 -1.49 -22.88
N PRO A 461 -4.03 -0.51 -22.82
CA PRO A 461 -2.74 -0.57 -23.51
C PRO A 461 -1.69 -1.40 -22.76
N LEU A 462 -2.01 -2.65 -22.42
CA LEU A 462 -1.12 -3.56 -21.71
C LEU A 462 -0.26 -4.39 -22.66
N LYS A 463 1.03 -4.47 -22.36
CA LYS A 463 2.03 -5.21 -23.14
C LYS A 463 2.60 -6.38 -22.34
N ARG A 464 2.87 -7.47 -23.06
CA ARG A 464 3.64 -8.61 -22.56
C ARG A 464 5.13 -8.32 -22.78
N ILE A 465 5.94 -8.58 -21.76
CA ILE A 465 7.41 -8.54 -21.87
C ILE A 465 7.91 -9.86 -21.33
N ARG A 466 8.51 -10.66 -22.21
CA ARG A 466 9.11 -11.93 -21.84
C ARG A 466 10.34 -11.69 -20.95
N GLY A 467 10.52 -12.55 -19.96
CA GLY A 467 11.76 -12.61 -19.21
C GLY A 467 12.05 -14.02 -18.71
N GLN A 468 13.33 -14.37 -18.68
CA GLN A 468 13.85 -15.64 -18.19
C GLN A 468 14.78 -15.41 -17.00
N VAL A 469 14.56 -16.16 -15.94
CA VAL A 469 15.51 -16.34 -14.84
C VAL A 469 16.26 -17.65 -15.00
N THR A 470 17.51 -17.68 -14.54
CA THR A 470 18.35 -18.88 -14.48
C THR A 470 18.52 -19.31 -13.02
N ARG A 471 18.54 -20.62 -12.80
CA ARG A 471 18.83 -21.23 -11.51
C ARG A 471 20.17 -21.93 -11.57
N LEU A 472 20.97 -21.72 -10.53
CA LEU A 472 22.27 -22.36 -10.36
C LEU A 472 22.32 -23.11 -9.03
N PRO A 473 22.89 -24.33 -8.99
CA PRO A 473 23.09 -25.03 -7.73
C PRO A 473 24.04 -24.23 -6.83
N ALA A 474 23.69 -24.11 -5.55
CA ALA A 474 24.53 -23.48 -4.55
C ALA A 474 25.72 -24.39 -4.21
N THR A 475 26.91 -23.81 -4.15
CA THR A 475 28.13 -24.48 -3.68
C THR A 475 28.41 -24.09 -2.23
N ALA A 476 29.32 -24.80 -1.56
CA ALA A 476 29.75 -24.41 -0.22
C ALA A 476 30.34 -22.97 -0.20
N GLN A 477 30.97 -22.54 -1.29
CA GLN A 477 31.59 -21.22 -1.41
C GLN A 477 30.59 -20.13 -1.82
N SER A 478 29.62 -20.44 -2.69
CA SER A 478 28.64 -19.46 -3.18
C SER A 478 27.63 -19.05 -2.11
N ARG A 479 27.42 -19.90 -1.09
CA ARG A 479 26.64 -19.59 0.12
C ARG A 479 27.19 -18.42 0.94
N ALA A 480 28.38 -17.93 0.61
CA ALA A 480 28.92 -16.69 1.18
C ALA A 480 28.07 -15.45 0.80
N LEU A 481 27.31 -15.49 -0.29
CA LEU A 481 26.42 -14.39 -0.68
C LEU A 481 25.29 -14.20 0.35
N ARG A 482 25.25 -13.04 1.00
CA ARG A 482 24.31 -12.71 2.09
C ARG A 482 23.21 -11.74 1.72
N THR A 483 23.39 -10.90 0.69
CA THR A 483 22.41 -9.90 0.23
C THR A 483 22.01 -10.16 -1.20
N VAL A 484 20.83 -9.67 -1.62
CA VAL A 484 20.56 -9.55 -3.06
C VAL A 484 21.46 -8.46 -3.64
N VAL A 485 22.08 -8.74 -4.79
CA VAL A 485 22.89 -7.76 -5.53
C VAL A 485 22.25 -7.51 -6.90
N CYS A 486 22.09 -6.25 -7.26
CA CYS A 486 21.50 -5.81 -8.51
C CYS A 486 22.47 -4.89 -9.28
N ALA A 487 22.50 -5.05 -10.60
CA ALA A 487 23.09 -4.14 -11.58
C ALA A 487 22.09 -4.01 -12.75
N GLU A 488 22.49 -4.34 -13.99
CA GLU A 488 21.54 -4.55 -15.09
C GLU A 488 20.69 -5.81 -14.90
N GLY A 489 21.24 -6.81 -14.19
CA GLY A 489 20.53 -7.98 -13.69
C GLY A 489 20.46 -8.02 -12.16
N TYR A 490 20.18 -9.19 -11.61
CA TYR A 490 20.24 -9.47 -10.18
C TYR A 490 20.70 -10.90 -9.91
N VAL A 491 21.24 -11.12 -8.72
CA VAL A 491 21.47 -12.44 -8.12
C VAL A 491 21.02 -12.40 -6.66
N ALA A 492 20.32 -13.44 -6.23
CA ALA A 492 19.87 -13.58 -4.85
C ALA A 492 20.75 -14.57 -4.04
N PRO A 493 20.84 -14.40 -2.70
CA PRO A 493 21.32 -15.44 -1.80
C PRO A 493 20.57 -16.76 -2.04
N PRO A 494 21.18 -17.91 -1.70
CA PRO A 494 20.59 -19.18 -2.01
C PRO A 494 19.30 -19.40 -1.23
N ARG A 495 18.26 -19.89 -1.91
CA ARG A 495 17.04 -20.41 -1.28
C ARG A 495 17.08 -21.93 -1.35
N GLY A 496 17.35 -22.57 -0.22
CA GLY A 496 17.68 -23.99 -0.20
C GLY A 496 19.05 -24.24 -0.81
N ASP A 497 19.07 -24.98 -1.92
CA ASP A 497 20.30 -25.39 -2.61
C ASP A 497 20.48 -24.73 -3.98
N GLU A 498 19.78 -23.62 -4.25
CA GLU A 498 19.84 -22.93 -5.53
C GLU A 498 19.94 -21.41 -5.35
N HIS A 499 20.71 -20.76 -6.23
CA HIS A 499 20.65 -19.33 -6.50
C HIS A 499 19.73 -19.05 -7.68
N THR A 500 19.00 -17.95 -7.61
CA THR A 500 18.26 -17.40 -8.75
C THR A 500 18.95 -16.14 -9.25
N LEU A 501 19.17 -16.05 -10.56
CA LEU A 501 19.70 -14.86 -11.21
C LEU A 501 18.92 -14.49 -12.47
N GLY A 502 19.05 -13.24 -12.88
CA GLY A 502 18.54 -12.77 -14.16
C GLY A 502 18.10 -11.30 -14.13
N ALA A 503 17.16 -10.88 -14.95
CA ALA A 503 16.45 -11.68 -15.95
C ALA A 503 16.52 -10.98 -17.30
N SER A 504 16.41 -11.78 -18.37
CA SER A 504 16.26 -11.26 -19.72
C SER A 504 15.03 -10.35 -19.87
N PHE A 505 15.07 -9.53 -20.92
CA PHE A 505 13.98 -8.66 -21.34
C PHE A 505 13.82 -8.75 -22.85
N ASP A 506 12.87 -9.58 -23.30
CA ASP A 506 12.54 -9.75 -24.71
C ASP A 506 11.13 -9.22 -24.98
N PHE A 507 11.04 -8.27 -25.92
CA PHE A 507 9.81 -7.60 -26.32
C PHE A 507 9.15 -8.25 -27.54
N GLN A 508 9.82 -9.17 -28.21
CA GLN A 508 9.42 -9.77 -29.48
C GLN A 508 9.00 -11.23 -29.33
N SER A 509 9.59 -11.97 -28.39
CA SER A 509 9.29 -13.39 -28.20
C SER A 509 7.96 -13.63 -27.50
N GLU A 510 7.20 -14.61 -28.01
CA GLU A 510 5.96 -15.13 -27.42
C GLU A 510 6.10 -16.55 -26.83
N ASP A 511 7.30 -17.12 -26.87
CA ASP A 511 7.59 -18.47 -26.35
C ASP A 511 7.84 -18.47 -24.83
N LEU A 512 7.35 -19.48 -24.12
CA LEU A 512 7.58 -19.71 -22.69
C LEU A 512 8.65 -20.77 -22.42
N ALA A 513 9.23 -21.39 -23.44
CA ALA A 513 10.36 -22.29 -23.28
C ALA A 513 11.61 -21.50 -22.86
N PRO A 514 12.32 -21.94 -21.80
CA PRO A 514 13.64 -21.39 -21.53
C PRO A 514 14.60 -21.62 -22.70
N THR A 515 15.45 -20.64 -22.99
CA THR A 515 16.41 -20.71 -24.08
C THR A 515 17.85 -20.69 -23.57
N LEU A 516 18.75 -21.36 -24.29
CA LEU A 516 20.19 -21.38 -23.97
C LEU A 516 20.80 -19.97 -24.08
N ALA A 517 20.35 -19.18 -25.06
CA ALA A 517 20.82 -17.81 -25.25
C ALA A 517 20.48 -16.90 -24.06
N GLU A 518 19.27 -17.03 -23.50
CA GLU A 518 18.90 -16.28 -22.29
C GLU A 518 19.57 -16.81 -21.03
N HIS A 519 19.93 -18.09 -20.97
CA HIS A 519 20.80 -18.61 -19.90
C HIS A 519 22.19 -17.98 -19.96
N GLN A 520 22.80 -17.98 -21.15
CA GLN A 520 24.09 -17.36 -21.39
C GLN A 520 24.09 -15.87 -21.03
N GLY A 521 23.09 -15.11 -21.49
CA GLY A 521 22.97 -13.69 -21.14
C GLY A 521 22.78 -13.44 -19.64
N ASN A 522 22.05 -14.31 -18.94
CA ASN A 522 21.94 -14.23 -17.48
C ASN A 522 23.29 -14.51 -16.77
N LEU A 523 24.09 -15.46 -17.26
CA LEU A 523 25.45 -15.69 -16.74
C LEU A 523 26.39 -14.53 -17.00
N GLU A 524 26.24 -13.83 -18.12
CA GLU A 524 26.97 -12.59 -18.42
C GLU A 524 26.62 -11.48 -17.42
N LEU A 525 25.33 -11.29 -17.12
CA LEU A 525 24.90 -10.36 -16.06
C LEU A 525 25.50 -10.72 -14.69
N LEU A 526 25.60 -12.01 -14.36
CA LEU A 526 26.26 -12.45 -13.13
C LEU A 526 27.77 -12.14 -13.14
N ARG A 527 28.44 -12.31 -14.28
CA ARG A 527 29.86 -11.96 -14.43
C ARG A 527 30.10 -10.47 -14.19
N GLU A 528 29.20 -9.61 -14.67
CA GLU A 528 29.24 -8.17 -14.42
C GLU A 528 28.98 -7.82 -12.95
N ILE A 529 28.04 -8.52 -12.29
CA ILE A 529 27.73 -8.31 -10.88
C ILE A 529 28.89 -8.72 -9.96
N SER A 530 29.44 -9.92 -10.15
CA SER A 530 30.52 -10.47 -9.33
C SER A 530 31.25 -11.62 -10.03
N PRO A 531 32.44 -11.37 -10.58
CA PRO A 531 33.32 -12.44 -11.09
C PRO A 531 33.69 -13.47 -10.02
N ASP A 532 33.85 -13.03 -8.76
CA ASP A 532 34.13 -13.90 -7.61
C ASP A 532 32.98 -14.89 -7.36
N LEU A 533 31.73 -14.41 -7.35
CA LEU A 533 30.58 -15.31 -7.18
C LEU A 533 30.42 -16.27 -8.36
N LEU A 534 30.63 -15.80 -9.59
CA LEU A 534 30.62 -16.65 -10.79
C LEU A 534 31.61 -17.80 -10.66
N GLN A 535 32.84 -17.52 -10.21
CA GLN A 535 33.88 -18.52 -9.96
C GLN A 535 33.49 -19.49 -8.85
N ARG A 536 32.97 -18.99 -7.72
CA ARG A 536 32.52 -19.83 -6.60
C ARG A 536 31.38 -20.78 -6.97
N LEU A 537 30.56 -20.39 -7.95
CA LEU A 537 29.50 -21.22 -8.52
C LEU A 537 30.02 -22.24 -9.55
N GLY A 538 31.25 -22.09 -10.04
CA GLY A 538 31.78 -22.89 -11.15
C GLY A 538 30.95 -22.70 -12.42
N ALA A 539 30.31 -21.53 -12.59
CA ALA A 539 29.27 -21.33 -13.59
C ALA A 539 29.78 -21.38 -15.03
N ASP A 540 31.05 -21.02 -15.26
CA ASP A 540 31.70 -21.11 -16.58
C ASP A 540 31.90 -22.56 -17.05
N ASP A 541 31.95 -23.53 -16.13
CA ASP A 541 32.15 -24.95 -16.43
C ASP A 541 30.82 -25.72 -16.57
N LEU A 542 29.68 -25.07 -16.31
CA LEU A 542 28.36 -25.70 -16.39
C LEU A 542 27.85 -25.70 -17.83
N PRO A 543 27.51 -26.87 -18.41
CA PRO A 543 26.86 -26.93 -19.71
C PRO A 543 25.51 -26.21 -19.67
N LEU A 544 25.26 -25.29 -20.61
CA LEU A 544 24.04 -24.49 -20.65
C LEU A 544 22.78 -25.36 -20.74
N GLU A 545 22.87 -26.54 -21.37
CA GLU A 545 21.77 -27.50 -21.52
C GLU A 545 21.34 -28.15 -20.20
N ARG A 546 22.20 -28.07 -19.18
CA ARG A 546 21.92 -28.57 -17.83
C ARG A 546 21.40 -27.48 -16.90
N LEU A 547 21.37 -26.23 -17.35
CA LEU A 547 20.83 -25.14 -16.56
C LEU A 547 19.31 -25.21 -16.53
N GLU A 548 18.75 -24.96 -15.36
CA GLU A 548 17.32 -24.84 -15.20
C GLU A 548 16.93 -23.37 -15.13
N GLY A 549 15.70 -23.06 -15.52
CA GLY A 549 15.22 -21.70 -15.50
C GLY A 549 13.71 -21.61 -15.62
N ARG A 550 13.23 -20.37 -15.54
CA ARG A 550 11.82 -20.07 -15.73
C ARG A 550 11.65 -18.86 -16.62
N ALA A 551 10.82 -19.04 -17.63
CA ALA A 551 10.41 -18.06 -18.60
C ALA A 551 8.94 -17.68 -18.36
N ALA A 552 8.64 -16.38 -18.33
CA ALA A 552 7.28 -15.88 -18.14
C ALA A 552 7.08 -14.49 -18.75
N PHE A 553 5.82 -14.08 -18.89
CA PHE A 553 5.46 -12.75 -19.36
C PHE A 553 5.13 -11.81 -18.22
N ARG A 554 5.89 -10.72 -18.12
CA ARG A 554 5.49 -9.54 -17.36
C ARG A 554 4.37 -8.84 -18.12
N CYS A 555 3.42 -8.24 -17.41
CA CYS A 555 2.39 -7.38 -18.00
C CYS A 555 2.61 -5.94 -17.54
N THR A 556 2.82 -5.00 -18.46
CA THR A 556 3.08 -3.59 -18.14
C THR A 556 2.18 -2.66 -18.93
N SER A 557 1.84 -1.52 -18.33
CA SER A 557 1.32 -0.36 -19.06
C SER A 557 2.47 0.43 -19.72
N PRO A 558 2.16 1.40 -20.62
CA PRO A 558 3.18 2.23 -21.26
C PRO A 558 3.82 3.26 -20.32
N ASP A 559 3.16 3.59 -19.20
CA ASP A 559 3.64 4.52 -18.18
C ASP A 559 4.24 3.82 -16.94
N TYR A 560 4.31 2.48 -16.97
CA TYR A 560 4.85 1.62 -15.90
C TYR A 560 4.11 1.68 -14.55
N LEU A 561 2.95 2.33 -14.50
CA LEU A 561 2.02 2.28 -13.38
C LEU A 561 0.97 1.18 -13.62
N PRO A 562 0.55 0.43 -12.58
CA PRO A 562 -0.50 -0.56 -12.76
C PRO A 562 -1.82 0.10 -13.18
N LEU A 563 -2.74 -0.72 -13.70
CA LEU A 563 -4.13 -0.37 -13.92
C LEU A 563 -4.95 -1.00 -12.81
N VAL A 564 -5.45 -0.16 -11.91
CA VAL A 564 -6.16 -0.57 -10.70
C VAL A 564 -7.39 0.29 -10.58
N GLY A 565 -8.59 -0.31 -10.62
CA GLY A 565 -9.84 0.40 -10.38
C GLY A 565 -11.07 -0.09 -11.13
N PRO A 566 -12.19 0.62 -10.98
CA PRO A 566 -13.42 0.32 -11.70
C PRO A 566 -13.24 0.57 -13.20
N LEU A 567 -13.98 -0.19 -14.01
CA LEU A 567 -14.01 -0.01 -15.46
C LEU A 567 -15.23 0.80 -15.88
N ALA A 568 -15.03 1.78 -16.77
CA ALA A 568 -16.10 2.53 -17.40
C ALA A 568 -16.49 1.90 -18.75
N ALA A 569 -17.75 2.05 -19.14
CA ALA A 569 -18.24 1.66 -20.45
C ALA A 569 -17.69 2.64 -21.50
N ARG A 570 -16.69 2.21 -22.28
CA ARG A 570 -15.92 3.06 -23.21
C ARG A 570 -16.78 4.00 -24.07
N ALA A 571 -17.76 3.44 -24.80
CA ALA A 571 -18.59 4.25 -25.70
C ALA A 571 -19.39 5.33 -24.95
N ALA A 572 -19.97 4.99 -23.80
CA ALA A 572 -20.70 5.95 -22.97
C ALA A 572 -19.75 6.97 -22.33
N PHE A 573 -18.54 6.56 -21.95
CA PHE A 573 -17.51 7.44 -21.39
C PHE A 573 -17.10 8.51 -22.41
N ASP A 574 -16.82 8.09 -23.65
CA ASP A 574 -16.43 9.00 -24.74
C ASP A 574 -17.56 9.99 -25.05
N GLN A 575 -18.82 9.56 -24.98
CA GLN A 575 -19.98 10.44 -25.15
C GLN A 575 -20.14 11.42 -23.97
N ALA A 576 -20.11 10.94 -22.73
CA ALA A 576 -20.29 11.75 -21.53
C ALA A 576 -19.23 12.84 -21.38
N TYR A 577 -18.00 12.54 -21.82
CA TYR A 577 -16.85 13.43 -21.67
C TYR A 577 -16.33 14.00 -22.98
N ALA A 578 -17.10 13.92 -24.07
CA ALA A 578 -16.71 14.39 -25.41
C ALA A 578 -16.15 15.82 -25.43
N VAL A 579 -16.59 16.68 -24.50
CA VAL A 579 -16.10 18.06 -24.39
C VAL A 579 -14.61 18.16 -24.04
N LEU A 580 -14.04 17.15 -23.37
CA LEU A 580 -12.62 17.09 -23.04
C LEU A 580 -11.73 16.99 -24.28
N ALA A 581 -12.27 16.46 -25.39
CA ALA A 581 -11.55 16.46 -26.66
C ALA A 581 -11.26 17.91 -27.11
N ARG A 582 -12.19 18.85 -26.86
CA ARG A 582 -12.08 20.27 -27.25
C ARG A 582 -11.35 21.12 -26.21
N ASP A 583 -11.61 20.90 -24.93
CA ASP A 583 -10.91 21.58 -23.82
C ASP A 583 -10.72 20.62 -22.64
N ALA A 584 -9.48 20.15 -22.48
CA ALA A 584 -9.09 19.21 -21.43
C ALA A 584 -9.22 19.76 -19.99
N ARG A 585 -9.51 21.06 -19.83
CA ARG A 585 -9.71 21.70 -18.51
C ARG A 585 -11.17 21.70 -18.07
N GLN A 586 -12.11 21.40 -18.96
CA GLN A 586 -13.52 21.32 -18.58
C GLN A 586 -13.78 20.14 -17.66
N VAL A 587 -14.76 20.28 -16.78
CA VAL A 587 -15.21 19.22 -15.87
C VAL A 587 -16.73 19.14 -16.01
N PRO A 588 -17.25 18.21 -16.83
CA PRO A 588 -18.68 18.02 -17.01
C PRO A 588 -19.34 17.58 -15.70
N GLU A 589 -20.64 17.84 -15.54
CA GLU A 589 -21.42 17.38 -14.38
C GLU A 589 -21.88 15.92 -14.50
N GLN A 590 -21.72 15.31 -15.69
CA GLN A 590 -22.17 13.95 -15.96
C GLN A 590 -21.35 12.92 -15.16
N ASP A 591 -22.06 12.07 -14.42
CA ASP A 591 -21.47 10.92 -13.72
C ASP A 591 -20.76 9.96 -14.68
N CYS A 592 -19.72 9.30 -14.17
CA CYS A 592 -18.96 8.35 -14.98
C CYS A 592 -19.80 7.10 -15.25
N PRO A 593 -19.94 6.67 -16.52
CA PRO A 593 -20.75 5.50 -16.88
C PRO A 593 -19.98 4.21 -16.54
N TRP A 594 -20.02 3.81 -15.28
CA TRP A 594 -19.35 2.60 -14.78
C TRP A 594 -19.98 1.33 -15.35
N LEU A 595 -19.14 0.34 -15.63
CA LEU A 595 -19.56 -1.05 -15.74
C LEU A 595 -19.75 -1.56 -14.31
N GLU A 596 -20.99 -1.56 -13.84
CA GLU A 596 -21.28 -1.83 -12.44
C GLU A 596 -20.70 -3.19 -11.99
N GLY A 597 -20.10 -3.19 -10.81
CA GLY A 597 -19.49 -4.37 -10.22
C GLY A 597 -18.17 -4.82 -10.87
N LEU A 598 -17.65 -4.13 -11.88
CA LEU A 598 -16.46 -4.59 -12.61
C LEU A 598 -15.21 -3.76 -12.31
N TYR A 599 -14.15 -4.45 -11.86
CA TYR A 599 -12.89 -3.86 -11.45
C TYR A 599 -11.69 -4.59 -12.09
N LEU A 600 -10.53 -3.95 -12.06
CA LEU A 600 -9.28 -4.43 -12.64
C LEU A 600 -8.12 -4.27 -11.64
N ASN A 601 -7.21 -5.26 -11.59
CA ASN A 601 -5.88 -5.17 -10.97
C ASN A 601 -4.84 -5.81 -11.90
N SER A 602 -4.16 -5.02 -12.74
CA SER A 602 -3.22 -5.54 -13.75
C SER A 602 -2.09 -4.55 -14.06
N GLY A 603 -1.13 -4.96 -14.90
CA GLY A 603 -0.09 -4.06 -15.43
C GLY A 603 1.07 -3.75 -14.49
N HIS A 604 1.36 -4.62 -13.51
CA HIS A 604 2.40 -4.38 -12.48
C HIS A 604 3.87 -4.47 -12.96
N GLY A 605 4.11 -4.84 -14.21
CA GLY A 605 5.43 -5.01 -14.80
C GLY A 605 6.31 -5.99 -14.01
N SER A 606 7.57 -5.61 -13.78
CA SER A 606 8.52 -6.34 -12.93
C SER A 606 8.42 -6.02 -11.44
N ARG A 607 7.41 -5.25 -11.00
CA ARG A 607 7.28 -4.76 -9.62
C ARG A 607 6.01 -5.28 -8.92
N GLY A 608 5.47 -6.40 -9.40
CA GLY A 608 4.26 -7.01 -8.86
C GLY A 608 4.36 -7.36 -7.38
N LEU A 609 5.54 -7.79 -6.90
CA LEU A 609 5.76 -8.09 -5.49
C LEU A 609 5.47 -6.89 -4.58
N ILE A 610 5.83 -5.67 -5.01
CA ILE A 610 5.66 -4.44 -4.23
C ILE A 610 4.28 -3.83 -4.44
N SER A 611 3.84 -3.75 -5.70
CA SER A 611 2.65 -2.97 -6.06
C SER A 611 1.35 -3.75 -5.93
N ALA A 612 1.34 -5.05 -6.25
CA ALA A 612 0.10 -5.83 -6.29
C ALA A 612 -0.61 -5.97 -4.93
N PRO A 613 0.11 -6.20 -3.81
CA PRO A 613 -0.53 -6.23 -2.49
C PRO A 613 -1.27 -4.94 -2.13
N LEU A 614 -0.62 -3.79 -2.25
CA LEU A 614 -1.25 -2.49 -1.95
C LEU A 614 -2.36 -2.13 -2.96
N SER A 615 -2.24 -2.57 -4.22
CA SER A 615 -3.32 -2.40 -5.20
C SER A 615 -4.57 -3.21 -4.85
N GLY A 616 -4.43 -4.35 -4.16
CA GLY A 616 -5.55 -5.07 -3.56
C GLY A 616 -6.29 -4.24 -2.50
N GLU A 617 -5.53 -3.59 -1.60
CA GLU A 617 -6.09 -2.67 -0.61
C GLU A 617 -6.74 -1.44 -1.25
N LEU A 618 -6.15 -0.90 -2.33
CA LEU A 618 -6.74 0.21 -3.09
C LEU A 618 -8.11 -0.16 -3.68
N LEU A 619 -8.23 -1.33 -4.29
CA LEU A 619 -9.51 -1.83 -4.81
C LEU A 619 -10.53 -2.02 -3.70
N ALA A 620 -10.13 -2.68 -2.62
CA ALA A 620 -11.00 -2.95 -1.49
C ALA A 620 -11.51 -1.65 -0.84
N ALA A 621 -10.64 -0.63 -0.74
CA ALA A 621 -11.01 0.69 -0.23
C ALA A 621 -12.02 1.41 -1.14
N TRP A 622 -11.89 1.30 -2.46
CA TRP A 622 -12.92 1.82 -3.38
C TRP A 622 -14.25 1.09 -3.24
N ILE A 623 -14.23 -0.24 -3.27
CA ILE A 623 -15.44 -1.08 -3.18
C ILE A 623 -16.19 -0.84 -1.87
N CYS A 624 -15.47 -0.65 -0.77
CA CYS A 624 -16.06 -0.50 0.56
C CYS A 624 -16.23 0.96 1.02
N GLY A 625 -15.88 1.95 0.18
CA GLY A 625 -16.03 3.37 0.55
C GLY A 625 -15.06 3.87 1.63
N GLU A 626 -13.91 3.21 1.82
CA GLU A 626 -12.93 3.49 2.88
C GLU A 626 -11.90 4.56 2.48
N PRO A 627 -11.13 5.11 3.43
CA PRO A 627 -9.96 5.93 3.13
C PRO A 627 -9.00 5.24 2.15
N LEU A 628 -8.54 5.95 1.12
CA LEU A 628 -7.56 5.38 0.19
C LEU A 628 -6.20 5.16 0.88
N PRO A 629 -5.52 4.03 0.64
CA PRO A 629 -4.22 3.74 1.23
C PRO A 629 -3.07 4.47 0.51
N LEU A 630 -3.39 5.40 -0.38
CA LEU A 630 -2.47 6.14 -1.25
C LEU A 630 -2.94 7.59 -1.40
N PRO A 631 -2.04 8.54 -1.69
CA PRO A 631 -2.42 9.87 -2.13
C PRO A 631 -3.39 9.82 -3.32
N ARG A 632 -4.41 10.69 -3.33
CA ARG A 632 -5.42 10.75 -4.42
C ARG A 632 -4.78 10.79 -5.80
N ALA A 633 -3.78 11.63 -5.99
CA ALA A 633 -3.08 11.76 -7.28
C ALA A 633 -2.36 10.47 -7.72
N VAL A 634 -1.89 9.63 -6.78
CA VAL A 634 -1.28 8.33 -7.09
C VAL A 634 -2.35 7.30 -7.46
N ALA A 635 -3.49 7.30 -6.76
CA ALA A 635 -4.63 6.47 -7.10
C ALA A 635 -5.19 6.81 -8.50
N GLU A 636 -5.35 8.11 -8.82
CA GLU A 636 -5.75 8.60 -10.15
C GLU A 636 -4.74 8.20 -11.23
N ALA A 637 -3.44 8.24 -10.92
CA ALA A 637 -2.38 7.78 -11.82
C ALA A 637 -2.36 6.25 -12.03
N CYS A 638 -3.00 5.47 -11.14
CA CYS A 638 -3.21 4.03 -11.31
C CYS A 638 -4.58 3.69 -11.92
N HIS A 639 -5.49 4.66 -12.00
CA HIS A 639 -6.87 4.44 -12.44
C HIS A 639 -6.95 4.04 -13.94
N PRO A 640 -7.81 3.09 -14.34
CA PRO A 640 -7.98 2.69 -15.75
C PRO A 640 -8.38 3.85 -16.68
N ASN A 641 -9.34 4.68 -16.24
CA ASN A 641 -9.79 5.87 -16.98
C ASN A 641 -8.69 6.86 -17.38
N ARG A 642 -7.49 6.83 -16.79
CA ARG A 642 -6.39 7.71 -17.24
C ARG A 642 -6.05 7.51 -18.72
N PHE A 643 -6.20 6.29 -19.24
CA PHE A 643 -5.96 6.02 -20.66
C PHE A 643 -7.14 6.41 -21.52
N LEU A 644 -8.38 6.19 -21.07
CA LEU A 644 -9.57 6.70 -21.76
C LEU A 644 -9.51 8.23 -21.92
N LEU A 645 -9.18 8.95 -20.84
CA LEU A 645 -8.98 10.41 -20.87
C LEU A 645 -7.86 10.82 -21.82
N ARG A 646 -6.73 10.12 -21.77
CA ARG A 646 -5.57 10.42 -22.63
C ARG A 646 -5.93 10.26 -24.11
N ASP A 647 -6.66 9.21 -24.45
CA ASP A 647 -7.08 8.95 -25.83
C ASP A 647 -8.09 10.00 -26.29
N LEU A 648 -9.06 10.35 -25.44
CA LEU A 648 -10.06 11.38 -25.72
C LEU A 648 -9.43 12.78 -25.93
N VAL A 649 -8.46 13.15 -25.10
CA VAL A 649 -7.74 14.43 -25.19
C VAL A 649 -6.74 14.46 -26.35
N ARG A 650 -6.09 13.33 -26.68
CA ARG A 650 -5.11 13.25 -27.78
C ARG A 650 -5.74 13.03 -29.15
N GLY A 651 -6.96 12.50 -29.21
CA GLY A 651 -7.72 12.23 -30.44
C GLY A 651 -8.02 13.45 -31.33
N GLN A 652 -7.56 14.66 -30.94
CA GLN A 652 -7.56 15.88 -31.77
C GLN A 652 -6.18 16.29 -32.35
N ARG A 653 -5.20 15.38 -32.39
CA ARG A 653 -3.96 15.60 -33.18
C ARG A 653 -3.83 14.66 -34.39
N GLY A 654 -4.96 14.15 -34.89
CA GLY A 654 -5.07 13.41 -36.15
C GLY A 654 -5.55 14.32 -37.25
#